data_AF-A0A939UEZ3-F1
#
_entry.id   AF-A0A939UEZ3-F1
#
_cell.length_a   1.000
_cell.length_b   1.000
_cell.length_c   1.000
_cell.angle_alpha   90.00
_cell.angle_beta   90.00
_cell.angle_gamma   90.00
#
_symmetry.space_group_name_H-M   'P 1'
#
loop_
_entity.id
_entity.type
_entity.pdbx_description
1 polymer ?
#
loop_
_entity_poly.entity_id
_entity_poly.type
_entity_poly.pdbx_seq_one_letter_code
_entity_poly.pdbx_strand_id
1 'polypeptide(L)'
;MKRKLGIVLTVLLVVAIAAASLVGCNKTDKNNNNSTPIKVTINWNLQGAADTVAEVDANGSINVGNLQLPTNEGFHVGGFYLDAACTQPVDLAALAATADVTVYAKWVEDQAGQPAVLTGLQLRYLGGDKQIGESISASEVEVVAQFSDSTVLRIREGFVVGEFDSSTAGAKTVEVSYTLEGITVRSTITVNVVEAEPQGHVHSMTRVARQDPTATEDGHLEYWACSGCNKYFEDEAGTREIADLAAWLAGDGKLPATGSGEDPTQHTHHLVLVARQDPTATEDGHVEYWVCSSCYKAFEDEAGTREITDYEAWIQGAGRLPATGGGDNPPTGTYDVYFFNADGWDEVFAHVWENEGAALNEWPGDAMNALPDHAGWYKATFTLNGNRIIFNGGVGAAQSATEEIDLDKLFFKSGVWYATMEEADEAEGPEQPSGTIEIIALNELCDGALFLHYWNNEGLSSEWPGIEMQPIEGKDNWFKADIPAGATALKFTDGAKENTAESAEFAIDSANRFFWRGAWHDDFPGNEPQPDMLTIIVLDEFGWDALNVHYWNNEGISSEWPGVALEPLADRQGWYSAQVDARATMLQFNNGIGINEGGQQSNEFALDADNLYFWRSAWHNAFPEEPGKVIYTLASGDNVVTMEPNEDPTVGEQVSGQLHLEIGDVVTISDNQGNVYSNWEDGCNFNGTAEAKGTYTFYLKLFDNFDIWVNFVADVG
;
A
#
# COMPACT_ATOMS: atom_id res chain seq x y z
N MET A 1 -59.89 63.33 9.03
CA MET A 1 -59.16 64.34 9.82
C MET A 1 -58.43 63.63 10.97
N LYS A 2 -57.09 63.78 11.03
CA LYS A 2 -56.17 63.81 12.22
C LYS A 2 -56.24 62.67 13.27
N ARG A 3 -55.16 62.10 13.85
CA ARG A 3 -53.68 62.19 13.71
C ARG A 3 -53.02 61.29 14.80
N LYS A 4 -51.80 60.77 14.52
CA LYS A 4 -50.67 60.36 15.42
C LYS A 4 -50.74 58.98 16.13
N LEU A 5 -49.77 58.03 16.13
CA LEU A 5 -48.28 57.89 15.96
C LEU A 5 -47.45 57.85 17.27
N GLY A 6 -46.60 56.80 17.45
CA GLY A 6 -45.36 56.70 18.29
C GLY A 6 -45.41 55.64 19.42
N ILE A 7 -44.63 54.55 19.52
CA ILE A 7 -43.15 54.26 19.61
C ILE A 7 -42.61 54.11 21.07
N VAL A 8 -42.11 52.89 21.40
CA VAL A 8 -40.88 52.43 22.14
C VAL A 8 -40.51 53.01 23.53
N LEU A 9 -40.13 52.15 24.51
CA LEU A 9 -38.78 52.03 25.16
C LEU A 9 -38.74 51.15 26.45
N THR A 10 -37.66 50.37 26.56
CA THR A 10 -37.12 49.50 27.64
C THR A 10 -36.44 50.29 28.78
N VAL A 11 -36.18 49.68 29.98
CA VAL A 11 -34.89 49.67 30.78
C VAL A 11 -35.04 49.37 32.31
N LEU A 12 -34.37 48.28 32.74
CA LEU A 12 -33.53 47.92 33.93
C LEU A 12 -33.90 48.13 35.44
N LEU A 13 -33.56 47.09 36.26
CA LEU A 13 -32.54 47.10 37.35
C LEU A 13 -32.20 45.64 37.83
N VAL A 14 -31.06 45.01 37.49
CA VAL A 14 -29.71 44.89 38.13
C VAL A 14 -29.64 44.34 39.57
N VAL A 15 -28.97 43.18 39.75
CA VAL A 15 -27.86 42.96 40.72
C VAL A 15 -26.86 41.95 40.12
N ALA A 16 -25.57 42.30 40.13
CA ALA A 16 -24.43 41.49 39.67
C ALA A 16 -23.56 41.08 40.87
N ILE A 17 -22.99 39.86 40.89
CA ILE A 17 -21.71 39.56 41.58
C ILE A 17 -20.91 38.55 40.74
N ALA A 18 -19.62 38.87 40.61
CA ALA A 18 -18.59 38.24 39.80
C ALA A 18 -18.12 36.85 40.29
N ALA A 19 -17.66 36.02 39.35
CA ALA A 19 -16.85 34.84 39.62
C ALA A 19 -15.38 35.25 39.75
N ALA A 20 -14.77 34.96 40.91
CA ALA A 20 -13.33 34.94 41.11
C ALA A 20 -12.91 33.50 41.44
N SER A 21 -11.86 33.06 40.76
CA SER A 21 -11.17 31.79 40.94
C SER A 21 -10.61 31.65 42.36
N LEU A 22 -10.78 30.48 42.99
CA LEU A 22 -9.91 30.04 44.08
C LEU A 22 -9.78 28.51 44.07
N VAL A 23 -8.57 28.04 43.76
CA VAL A 23 -8.06 26.72 44.13
C VAL A 23 -7.96 26.66 45.66
N GLY A 24 -8.49 25.60 46.26
CA GLY A 24 -8.33 25.30 47.67
C GLY A 24 -8.54 23.82 47.94
N CYS A 25 -7.44 23.08 48.16
CA CYS A 25 -7.44 21.73 48.69
C CYS A 25 -8.17 21.64 50.05
N ASN A 26 -8.99 20.61 50.25
CA ASN A 26 -8.95 19.81 51.49
C ASN A 26 -9.62 18.44 51.33
N LYS A 27 -8.96 17.43 51.90
CA LYS A 27 -9.33 16.01 51.90
C LYS A 27 -10.42 15.67 52.94
N THR A 28 -11.17 14.61 52.58
CA THR A 28 -11.88 13.60 53.39
C THR A 28 -13.10 14.00 54.23
N ASP A 29 -14.23 13.38 53.91
CA ASP A 29 -14.91 12.46 54.84
C ASP A 29 -15.65 11.33 54.10
N LYS A 30 -15.38 10.09 54.53
CA LYS A 30 -16.14 8.88 54.17
C LYS A 30 -17.25 8.69 55.20
N ASN A 31 -18.40 8.22 54.72
CA ASN A 31 -19.49 7.53 55.42
C ASN A 31 -20.58 8.40 56.09
N ASN A 32 -21.69 8.59 55.36
CA ASN A 32 -23.01 8.00 55.65
C ASN A 32 -24.11 8.88 55.05
N ASN A 33 -24.80 8.42 54.01
CA ASN A 33 -26.20 8.75 53.80
C ASN A 33 -26.90 7.59 53.10
N ASN A 34 -27.79 6.96 53.86
CA ASN A 34 -28.71 5.93 53.44
C ASN A 34 -29.82 6.56 52.58
N SER A 35 -29.46 7.15 51.43
CA SER A 35 -30.42 7.58 50.42
C SER A 35 -30.71 6.38 49.53
N THR A 36 -31.95 5.90 49.55
CA THR A 36 -32.44 4.98 48.51
C THR A 36 -32.08 5.55 47.14
N PRO A 37 -31.43 4.78 46.25
CA PRO A 37 -31.07 5.26 44.93
C PRO A 37 -32.35 5.67 44.21
N ILE A 38 -32.34 6.90 43.66
CA ILE A 38 -33.44 7.44 42.87
C ILE A 38 -33.68 6.52 41.67
N LYS A 39 -34.93 6.15 41.42
CA LYS A 39 -35.29 5.28 40.30
C LYS A 39 -36.03 6.06 39.23
N VAL A 40 -35.51 6.02 38.01
CA VAL A 40 -36.27 6.43 36.83
C VAL A 40 -36.82 5.16 36.19
N THR A 41 -38.15 5.05 36.13
CA THR A 41 -38.83 3.96 35.46
C THR A 41 -39.34 4.43 34.11
N ILE A 42 -38.96 3.76 33.03
CA ILE A 42 -39.47 4.01 31.68
C ILE A 42 -40.59 3.00 31.43
N ASN A 43 -41.81 3.52 31.35
CA ASN A 43 -42.97 2.77 30.91
C ASN A 43 -43.10 2.95 29.40
N TRP A 44 -43.02 1.84 28.65
CA TRP A 44 -43.05 1.91 27.18
C TRP A 44 -44.43 2.23 26.60
N ASN A 45 -45.46 2.38 27.44
CA ASN A 45 -46.84 2.65 27.03
C ASN A 45 -47.34 1.68 25.93
N LEU A 46 -46.81 0.46 25.96
CA LEU A 46 -47.05 -0.61 25.00
C LEU A 46 -47.59 -1.84 25.74
N GLN A 47 -48.75 -2.34 25.32
CA GLN A 47 -49.43 -3.41 26.03
C GLN A 47 -48.62 -4.72 25.99
N GLY A 48 -48.20 -5.21 27.15
CA GLY A 48 -47.41 -6.45 27.28
C GLY A 48 -45.89 -6.24 27.32
N ALA A 49 -45.39 -5.02 27.10
CA ALA A 49 -43.99 -4.68 27.34
C ALA A 49 -43.73 -4.49 28.84
N ALA A 50 -42.60 -5.00 29.33
CA ALA A 50 -42.16 -4.78 30.70
C ALA A 50 -41.49 -3.40 30.84
N ASP A 51 -41.75 -2.69 31.93
CA ASP A 51 -41.12 -1.41 32.23
C ASP A 51 -39.60 -1.59 32.43
N THR A 52 -38.83 -0.61 31.96
CA THR A 52 -37.37 -0.59 32.12
C THR A 52 -36.99 0.35 33.25
N VAL A 53 -36.21 -0.12 34.22
CA VAL A 53 -35.64 0.75 35.27
C VAL A 53 -34.27 1.23 34.80
N ALA A 54 -34.14 2.53 34.57
CA ALA A 54 -32.90 3.14 34.14
C ALA A 54 -31.98 3.43 35.33
N GLU A 55 -30.68 3.16 35.16
CA GLU A 55 -29.66 3.55 36.13
C GLU A 55 -29.44 5.07 36.06
N VAL A 56 -29.36 5.71 37.23
CA VAL A 56 -29.07 7.15 37.34
C VAL A 56 -27.72 7.38 38.01
N ASP A 57 -27.03 8.43 37.58
CA ASP A 57 -25.78 8.84 38.20
C ASP A 57 -26.00 9.59 39.53
N ALA A 58 -24.91 9.99 40.18
CA ALA A 58 -24.94 10.71 41.47
C ALA A 58 -25.64 12.09 41.40
N ASN A 59 -25.95 12.60 40.21
CA ASN A 59 -26.66 13.86 39.98
C ASN A 59 -28.13 13.65 39.56
N GLY A 60 -28.59 12.40 39.48
CA GLY A 60 -29.96 12.04 39.08
C GLY A 60 -30.19 12.04 37.57
N SER A 61 -29.11 12.04 36.77
CA SER A 61 -29.18 12.01 35.30
C SER A 61 -29.17 10.58 34.77
N ILE A 62 -29.85 10.35 33.65
CA ILE A 62 -29.97 9.03 33.01
C ILE A 62 -28.97 8.91 31.86
N ASN A 63 -28.26 7.78 31.76
CA ASN A 63 -27.48 7.45 30.56
C ASN A 63 -28.38 6.79 29.50
N VAL A 64 -28.91 7.61 28.59
CA VAL A 64 -29.86 7.20 27.55
C VAL A 64 -29.21 6.25 26.52
N GLY A 65 -27.89 6.27 26.36
CA GLY A 65 -27.16 5.49 25.35
C GLY A 65 -27.20 3.97 25.54
N ASN A 66 -27.53 3.49 26.75
CA ASN A 66 -27.65 2.06 27.05
C ASN A 66 -29.12 1.56 27.07
N LEU A 67 -30.09 2.42 26.74
CA LEU A 67 -31.51 2.04 26.74
C LEU A 67 -31.84 1.20 25.51
N GLN A 68 -32.11 -0.08 25.74
CA GLN A 68 -32.65 -0.97 24.72
C GLN A 68 -34.14 -0.64 24.49
N LEU A 69 -34.46 -0.10 23.32
CA LEU A 69 -35.83 0.21 22.93
C LEU A 69 -36.56 -1.08 22.51
N PRO A 70 -37.79 -1.33 22.99
CA PRO A 70 -38.61 -2.39 22.43
C PRO A 70 -39.02 -2.02 21.00
N THR A 71 -39.23 -3.02 20.15
CA THR A 71 -39.70 -2.83 18.77
C THR A 71 -41.23 -2.90 18.72
N ASN A 72 -41.86 -2.01 17.94
CA ASN A 72 -43.28 -2.07 17.61
C ASN A 72 -43.45 -1.88 16.10
N GLU A 73 -43.94 -2.90 15.39
CA GLU A 73 -43.97 -2.92 13.92
C GLU A 73 -44.87 -1.78 13.37
N GLY A 74 -44.28 -0.88 12.55
CA GLY A 74 -44.98 0.27 11.96
C GLY A 74 -45.14 1.48 12.88
N PHE A 75 -44.42 1.55 14.00
CA PHE A 75 -44.42 2.68 14.91
C PHE A 75 -43.01 2.97 15.44
N HIS A 76 -42.67 4.24 15.65
CA HIS A 76 -41.47 4.67 16.36
C HIS A 76 -41.79 5.45 17.64
N VAL A 77 -40.82 5.56 18.56
CA VAL A 77 -40.95 6.37 19.77
C VAL A 77 -40.77 7.84 19.41
N GLY A 78 -41.84 8.62 19.44
CA GLY A 78 -41.86 10.07 19.15
C GLY A 78 -41.55 10.97 20.36
N GLY A 79 -41.09 10.40 21.48
CA GLY A 79 -40.66 11.15 22.68
C GLY A 79 -41.16 10.56 24.00
N PHE A 80 -40.74 11.17 25.11
CA PHE A 80 -41.07 10.75 26.47
C PHE A 80 -41.86 11.81 27.22
N TYR A 81 -42.72 11.37 28.15
CA TYR A 81 -43.69 12.22 28.84
C TYR A 81 -43.81 11.84 30.33
N LEU A 82 -44.18 12.79 31.19
CA LEU A 82 -44.37 12.53 32.63
C LEU A 82 -45.72 11.87 32.97
N ASP A 83 -46.60 11.71 31.98
CA ASP A 83 -47.92 11.11 32.13
C ASP A 83 -48.26 10.16 30.98
N ALA A 84 -49.04 9.12 31.27
CA ALA A 84 -49.42 8.09 30.30
C ALA A 84 -50.29 8.60 29.14
N ALA A 85 -50.94 9.76 29.30
CA ALA A 85 -51.69 10.41 28.22
C ALA A 85 -50.78 11.22 27.27
N CYS A 86 -49.47 11.23 27.51
CA CYS A 86 -48.45 11.91 26.73
C CYS A 86 -48.73 13.41 26.55
N THR A 87 -49.09 14.09 27.65
CA THR A 87 -49.44 15.52 27.62
C THR A 87 -48.34 16.43 28.15
N GLN A 88 -47.43 15.92 28.96
CA GLN A 88 -46.31 16.67 29.56
C GLN A 88 -44.97 16.13 29.04
N PRO A 89 -44.38 16.72 27.98
CA PRO A 89 -43.13 16.22 27.40
C PRO A 89 -41.96 16.39 28.36
N VAL A 90 -41.03 15.44 28.33
CA VAL A 90 -39.78 15.48 29.10
C VAL A 90 -38.62 15.03 28.21
N ASP A 91 -37.53 15.78 28.27
CA ASP A 91 -36.25 15.37 27.70
C ASP A 91 -35.53 14.48 28.71
N LEU A 92 -35.34 13.19 28.38
CA LEU A 92 -34.69 12.24 29.28
C LEU A 92 -33.21 12.53 29.50
N ALA A 93 -32.51 13.12 28.52
CA ALA A 93 -31.08 13.43 28.64
C ALA A 93 -30.85 14.65 29.56
N ALA A 94 -31.84 15.55 29.64
CA ALA A 94 -31.82 16.72 30.52
C ALA A 94 -32.56 16.50 31.85
N LEU A 95 -33.13 15.32 32.09
CA LEU A 95 -33.90 15.02 33.29
C LEU A 95 -32.98 14.81 34.49
N ALA A 96 -32.86 15.82 35.34
CA ALA A 96 -32.21 15.72 36.65
C ALA A 96 -33.22 15.26 37.72
N ALA A 97 -33.44 13.94 37.83
CA ALA A 97 -34.41 13.39 38.75
C ALA A 97 -33.98 13.61 40.21
N THR A 98 -34.80 14.31 40.99
CA THR A 98 -34.57 14.56 42.42
C THR A 98 -35.35 13.62 43.35
N ALA A 99 -36.21 12.77 42.78
CA ALA A 99 -36.97 11.69 43.40
C ALA A 99 -37.37 10.65 42.34
N ASP A 100 -37.85 9.47 42.76
CA ASP A 100 -38.32 8.42 41.84
C ASP A 100 -39.37 8.99 40.86
N VAL A 101 -39.17 8.72 39.57
CA VAL A 101 -40.03 9.26 38.49
C VAL A 101 -40.33 8.17 37.48
N THR A 102 -41.56 8.17 36.96
CA THR A 102 -41.95 7.33 35.83
C THR A 102 -42.18 8.19 34.62
N VAL A 103 -41.56 7.82 33.50
CA VAL A 103 -41.70 8.46 32.19
C VAL A 103 -42.37 7.49 31.23
N TYR A 104 -43.20 8.00 30.33
CA TYR A 104 -44.02 7.24 29.41
C TYR A 104 -43.59 7.53 27.97
N ALA A 105 -43.26 6.49 27.21
CA ALA A 105 -42.96 6.61 25.78
C ALA A 105 -44.25 6.92 24.98
N LYS A 106 -44.13 7.79 23.97
CA LYS A 106 -45.19 8.03 23.00
C LYS A 106 -44.85 7.32 21.69
N TRP A 107 -45.72 6.43 21.25
CA TRP A 107 -45.60 5.79 19.94
C TRP A 107 -46.29 6.61 18.87
N VAL A 108 -45.61 6.79 17.75
CA VAL A 108 -46.09 7.50 16.56
C VAL A 108 -46.16 6.48 15.43
N GLU A 109 -47.31 6.42 14.77
CA GLU A 109 -47.52 5.54 13.62
C GLU A 109 -46.68 6.02 12.44
N ASP A 110 -45.98 5.09 11.81
CA ASP A 110 -45.22 5.35 10.59
C ASP A 110 -46.22 5.53 9.44
N GLN A 111 -46.45 6.78 9.03
CA GLN A 111 -47.35 7.13 7.92
C GLN A 111 -46.54 7.27 6.63
N ALA A 112 -47.04 6.68 5.54
CA ALA A 112 -46.42 6.79 4.22
C ALA A 112 -46.38 8.26 3.74
N GLY A 113 -45.17 8.82 3.58
CA GLY A 113 -44.93 10.13 2.95
C GLY A 113 -44.45 11.27 3.87
N GLN A 114 -43.89 11.00 5.05
CA GLN A 114 -43.07 11.97 5.79
C GLN A 114 -41.56 11.64 5.63
N PRO A 115 -40.65 12.63 5.67
CA PRO A 115 -39.23 12.39 5.48
C PRO A 115 -38.65 11.57 6.64
N ALA A 116 -37.81 10.60 6.30
CA ALA A 116 -37.14 9.73 7.26
C ALA A 116 -36.22 10.57 8.18
N VAL A 117 -36.28 10.32 9.50
CA VAL A 117 -35.54 11.10 10.49
C VAL A 117 -34.22 10.39 10.83
N LEU A 118 -33.12 11.13 10.91
CA LEU A 118 -31.80 10.60 11.28
C LEU A 118 -31.81 10.04 12.72
N THR A 119 -31.54 8.74 12.89
CA THR A 119 -31.62 8.02 14.17
C THR A 119 -30.28 7.51 14.69
N GLY A 120 -29.26 7.33 13.84
CA GLY A 120 -27.98 6.78 14.27
C GLY A 120 -26.90 6.80 13.20
N LEU A 121 -25.68 6.42 13.59
CA LEU A 121 -24.54 6.25 12.69
C LEU A 121 -23.93 4.85 12.83
N GLN A 122 -23.71 4.18 11.71
CA GLN A 122 -22.77 3.08 11.61
C GLN A 122 -21.45 3.61 11.09
N LEU A 123 -20.37 3.26 11.79
CA LEU A 123 -19.01 3.71 11.47
C LEU A 123 -18.15 2.51 11.10
N ARG A 124 -17.30 2.68 10.10
CA ARG A 124 -16.22 1.75 9.79
C ARG A 124 -14.93 2.53 9.55
N TYR A 125 -13.85 2.08 10.16
CA TYR A 125 -12.54 2.68 10.02
C TYR A 125 -11.86 1.95 8.89
N LEU A 126 -11.39 2.72 7.91
CA LEU A 126 -10.79 2.22 6.69
C LEU A 126 -9.26 2.37 6.70
N GLY A 127 -8.73 3.15 7.65
CA GLY A 127 -7.29 3.29 7.82
C GLY A 127 -6.64 2.06 8.46
N GLY A 128 -5.32 1.99 8.33
CA GLY A 128 -4.50 1.04 9.09
C GLY A 128 -4.21 1.52 10.52
N ASP A 129 -3.33 0.80 11.20
CA ASP A 129 -2.80 1.21 12.50
C ASP A 129 -2.10 2.59 12.38
N LYS A 130 -2.31 3.45 13.38
CA LYS A 130 -1.70 4.79 13.44
C LYS A 130 -0.43 4.78 14.25
N GLN A 131 0.59 5.54 13.88
CA GLN A 131 1.76 5.72 14.74
C GLN A 131 1.52 6.78 15.82
N ILE A 132 2.28 6.73 16.92
CA ILE A 132 2.24 7.77 17.95
C ILE A 132 2.48 9.16 17.32
N GLY A 133 1.55 10.09 17.58
CA GLY A 133 1.59 11.45 17.06
C GLY A 133 0.88 11.65 15.70
N GLU A 134 0.39 10.58 15.06
CA GLU A 134 -0.41 10.71 13.83
C GLU A 134 -1.86 11.12 14.12
N SER A 135 -2.50 11.70 13.11
CA SER A 135 -3.91 12.10 13.17
C SER A 135 -4.79 11.20 12.30
N ILE A 136 -6.08 11.19 12.61
CA ILE A 136 -7.11 10.54 11.77
C ILE A 136 -7.71 11.58 10.84
N SER A 137 -7.82 11.24 9.57
CA SER A 137 -8.52 12.03 8.56
C SER A 137 -9.96 11.57 8.38
N ALA A 138 -10.85 12.49 7.95
CA ALA A 138 -12.23 12.14 7.58
C ALA A 138 -12.30 11.11 6.45
N SER A 139 -11.30 11.06 5.55
CA SER A 139 -11.20 10.08 4.47
C SER A 139 -11.00 8.64 4.97
N GLU A 140 -10.58 8.46 6.21
CA GLU A 140 -10.29 7.14 6.82
C GLU A 140 -11.51 6.59 7.58
N VAL A 141 -12.62 7.32 7.58
CA VAL A 141 -13.84 6.96 8.30
C VAL A 141 -15.00 6.88 7.33
N GLU A 142 -15.57 5.68 7.19
CA GLU A 142 -16.85 5.48 6.52
C GLU A 142 -17.99 5.73 7.51
N VAL A 143 -18.91 6.63 7.13
CA VAL A 143 -20.08 6.99 7.91
C VAL A 143 -21.34 6.58 7.15
N VAL A 144 -22.21 5.80 7.81
CA VAL A 144 -23.52 5.43 7.28
C VAL A 144 -24.58 5.95 8.26
N ALA A 145 -25.34 6.95 7.82
CA ALA A 145 -26.49 7.46 8.53
C ALA A 145 -27.63 6.44 8.48
N GLN A 146 -28.27 6.22 9.63
CA GLN A 146 -29.44 5.38 9.77
C GLN A 146 -30.67 6.24 10.01
N PHE A 147 -31.81 5.87 9.42
CA PHE A 147 -33.04 6.62 9.55
C PHE A 147 -34.17 5.81 10.18
N SER A 148 -35.18 6.51 10.68
CA SER A 148 -36.34 5.95 11.38
C SER A 148 -37.16 4.96 10.56
N ASP A 149 -37.12 5.05 9.22
CA ASP A 149 -37.79 4.12 8.30
C ASP A 149 -36.93 2.89 7.94
N SER A 150 -35.83 2.67 8.67
CA SER A 150 -34.82 1.62 8.45
C SER A 150 -33.99 1.77 7.17
N THR A 151 -34.12 2.89 6.45
CA THR A 151 -33.18 3.21 5.38
C THR A 151 -31.83 3.63 5.95
N VAL A 152 -30.80 3.51 5.11
CA VAL A 152 -29.45 3.94 5.43
C VAL A 152 -28.89 4.79 4.28
N LEU A 153 -28.10 5.80 4.60
CA LEU A 153 -27.43 6.66 3.63
C LEU A 153 -25.94 6.73 3.96
N ARG A 154 -25.08 6.41 3.00
CA ARG A 154 -23.64 6.60 3.15
C ARG A 154 -23.30 8.09 3.04
N ILE A 155 -22.71 8.64 4.08
CA ILE A 155 -22.34 10.05 4.19
C ILE A 155 -20.88 10.20 3.78
N ARG A 156 -20.62 10.96 2.72
CA ARG A 156 -19.26 11.23 2.22
C ARG A 156 -18.66 12.53 2.75
N GLU A 157 -19.48 13.52 3.08
CA GLU A 157 -19.05 14.84 3.55
C GLU A 157 -20.02 15.40 4.60
N GLY A 158 -19.59 16.40 5.39
CA GLY A 158 -20.43 17.09 6.38
C GLY A 158 -20.56 16.40 7.73
N PHE A 159 -19.91 15.25 7.94
CA PHE A 159 -19.66 14.69 9.26
C PHE A 159 -18.37 15.26 9.86
N VAL A 160 -18.28 15.26 11.18
CA VAL A 160 -17.14 15.79 11.94
C VAL A 160 -16.50 14.64 12.70
N VAL A 161 -15.22 14.40 12.43
CA VAL A 161 -14.36 13.54 13.26
C VAL A 161 -13.80 14.39 14.40
N GLY A 162 -14.00 13.94 15.63
CA GLY A 162 -13.53 14.61 16.85
C GLY A 162 -12.03 14.52 17.03
N GLU A 163 -11.52 15.11 18.11
CA GLU A 163 -10.10 15.05 18.45
C GLU A 163 -9.65 13.60 18.70
N PHE A 164 -8.52 13.22 18.13
CA PHE A 164 -7.91 11.91 18.30
C PHE A 164 -6.61 12.01 19.10
N ASP A 165 -6.56 11.37 20.26
CA ASP A 165 -5.36 11.31 21.10
C ASP A 165 -4.47 10.11 20.74
N SER A 166 -3.46 10.36 19.90
CA SER A 166 -2.42 9.40 19.52
C SER A 166 -1.13 9.53 20.33
N SER A 167 -1.15 10.19 21.49
CA SER A 167 0.06 10.41 22.29
C SER A 167 0.69 9.14 22.88
N THR A 168 -0.05 8.04 22.90
CA THR A 168 0.37 6.74 23.45
C THR A 168 -0.17 5.59 22.62
N ALA A 169 0.57 4.50 22.52
CA ALA A 169 0.14 3.29 21.84
C ALA A 169 -1.07 2.61 22.53
N GLY A 170 -1.76 1.76 21.78
CA GLY A 170 -2.95 1.00 22.18
C GLY A 170 -4.22 1.40 21.42
N ALA A 171 -5.31 0.70 21.69
CA ALA A 171 -6.62 1.01 21.11
C ALA A 171 -7.17 2.33 21.67
N LYS A 172 -7.50 3.26 20.78
CA LYS A 172 -8.03 4.60 21.07
C LYS A 172 -9.39 4.77 20.42
N THR A 173 -10.28 5.55 21.04
CA THR A 173 -11.60 5.86 20.48
C THR A 173 -11.67 7.29 20.01
N VAL A 174 -12.28 7.51 18.85
CA VAL A 174 -12.58 8.84 18.31
C VAL A 174 -14.10 8.98 18.10
N GLU A 175 -14.66 10.14 18.46
CA GLU A 175 -16.07 10.46 18.24
C GLU A 175 -16.28 10.95 16.81
N VAL A 176 -17.35 10.52 16.17
CA VAL A 176 -17.79 10.99 14.86
C VAL A 176 -19.22 11.48 14.99
N SER A 177 -19.50 12.67 14.46
CA SER A 177 -20.84 13.28 14.51
C SER A 177 -21.32 13.70 13.14
N TYR A 178 -22.63 13.65 12.92
CA TYR A 178 -23.27 14.10 11.69
C TYR A 178 -24.56 14.84 12.01
N THR A 179 -24.80 15.96 11.32
CA THR A 179 -25.98 16.79 11.53
C THR A 179 -26.77 16.91 10.24
N LEU A 180 -28.04 16.50 10.27
CA LEU A 180 -28.98 16.65 9.17
C LEU A 180 -30.23 17.38 9.69
N GLU A 181 -30.62 18.46 9.01
CA GLU A 181 -31.81 19.26 9.34
C GLU A 181 -31.90 19.67 10.83
N GLY A 182 -30.75 19.93 11.47
CA GLY A 182 -30.66 20.34 12.88
C GLY A 182 -30.65 19.20 13.90
N ILE A 183 -30.72 17.94 13.46
CA ILE A 183 -30.57 16.76 14.30
C ILE A 183 -29.13 16.26 14.21
N THR A 184 -28.41 16.29 15.33
CA THR A 184 -27.03 15.79 15.42
C THR A 184 -27.02 14.41 16.10
N VAL A 185 -26.47 13.42 15.41
CA VAL A 185 -26.17 12.10 15.98
C VAL A 185 -24.66 11.92 16.12
N ARG A 186 -24.24 11.12 17.11
CA ARG A 186 -22.84 10.85 17.42
C ARG A 186 -22.64 9.35 17.62
N SER A 187 -21.48 8.86 17.20
CA SER A 187 -21.03 7.49 17.42
C SER A 187 -19.51 7.49 17.58
N THR A 188 -18.95 6.39 18.07
CA THR A 188 -17.50 6.28 18.31
C THR A 188 -16.91 5.14 17.52
N ILE A 189 -15.68 5.31 17.06
CA ILE A 189 -14.91 4.26 16.41
C ILE A 189 -13.57 4.05 17.09
N THR A 190 -13.11 2.79 17.12
CA THR A 190 -11.81 2.40 17.70
C THR A 190 -10.75 2.34 16.60
N VAL A 191 -9.60 2.96 16.87
CA VAL A 191 -8.40 2.95 16.03
C VAL A 191 -7.22 2.51 16.88
N ASN A 192 -6.39 1.63 16.34
CA ASN A 192 -5.18 1.17 17.02
C ASN A 192 -4.04 2.16 16.78
N VAL A 193 -3.31 2.50 17.85
CA VAL A 193 -2.08 3.28 17.78
C VAL A 193 -0.90 2.37 18.12
N VAL A 194 0.13 2.34 17.27
CA VAL A 194 1.35 1.56 17.42
C VAL A 194 2.55 2.47 17.69
N GLU A 195 3.59 1.92 18.32
CA GLU A 195 4.87 2.62 18.45
C GLU A 195 5.49 2.78 17.05
N ALA A 196 6.11 3.93 16.78
CA ALA A 196 6.73 4.19 15.48
C ALA A 196 7.89 3.21 15.24
N GLU A 197 7.88 2.51 14.12
CA GLU A 197 9.02 1.69 13.71
C GLU A 197 10.22 2.59 13.34
N PRO A 198 11.46 2.17 13.64
CA PRO A 198 12.64 2.94 13.26
C PRO A 198 12.72 3.01 11.73
N GLN A 199 12.47 4.20 11.16
CA GLN A 199 12.67 4.42 9.73
C GLN A 199 14.12 4.09 9.36
N GLY A 200 14.30 3.02 8.59
CA GLY A 200 15.55 2.69 7.95
C GLY A 200 15.98 3.85 7.05
N HIS A 201 17.19 4.35 7.27
CA HIS A 201 17.92 5.12 6.28
C HIS A 201 19.00 4.19 5.74
N VAL A 202 19.42 4.39 4.49
CA VAL A 202 20.63 3.71 4.00
C VAL A 202 21.82 4.33 4.72
N HIS A 203 22.58 3.50 5.43
CA HIS A 203 23.77 3.95 6.12
C HIS A 203 24.80 4.47 5.12
N SER A 204 25.12 5.75 5.20
CA SER A 204 26.28 6.33 4.52
C SER A 204 27.41 6.41 5.53
N MET A 205 28.16 5.31 5.61
CA MET A 205 29.24 5.14 6.58
C MET A 205 30.52 5.84 6.14
N THR A 206 31.20 6.46 7.11
CA THR A 206 32.56 6.94 6.98
C THR A 206 33.42 6.13 7.94
N ARG A 207 34.38 5.37 7.40
CA ARG A 207 35.34 4.60 8.20
C ARG A 207 36.28 5.53 8.96
N VAL A 208 36.45 5.27 10.25
CA VAL A 208 37.52 5.81 11.07
C VAL A 208 38.52 4.69 11.31
N ALA A 209 39.68 4.79 10.64
CA ALA A 209 40.70 3.76 10.66
C ALA A 209 41.23 3.52 12.08
N ARG A 210 41.63 2.28 12.35
CA ARG A 210 42.34 1.88 13.57
C ARG A 210 43.55 2.79 13.77
N GLN A 211 43.76 3.20 15.02
CA GLN A 211 44.96 3.93 15.42
C GLN A 211 45.77 3.05 16.38
N ASP A 212 46.98 2.69 15.99
CA ASP A 212 47.85 1.89 16.87
C ASP A 212 48.31 2.67 18.11
N PRO A 213 48.43 1.99 19.26
CA PRO A 213 48.91 2.62 20.49
C PRO A 213 50.40 2.97 20.39
N THR A 214 50.79 4.09 21.01
CA THR A 214 52.21 4.42 21.19
C THR A 214 52.71 3.97 22.56
N ALA A 215 53.99 4.19 22.85
CA ALA A 215 54.55 3.87 24.17
C ALA A 215 53.87 4.64 25.33
N THR A 216 53.21 5.77 25.03
CA THR A 216 52.64 6.67 26.05
C THR A 216 51.19 7.07 25.80
N GLU A 217 50.63 6.78 24.63
CA GLU A 217 49.27 7.14 24.25
C GLU A 217 48.50 5.89 23.83
N ASP A 218 47.26 5.80 24.29
CA ASP A 218 46.32 4.77 23.88
C ASP A 218 45.93 4.98 22.40
N GLY A 219 45.78 3.89 21.68
CA GLY A 219 45.16 3.83 20.35
C GLY A 219 43.70 3.41 20.43
N HIS A 220 43.09 3.14 19.29
CA HIS A 220 41.72 2.62 19.22
C HIS A 220 41.53 1.67 18.03
N LEU A 221 40.55 0.78 18.16
CA LEU A 221 40.05 -0.05 17.06
C LEU A 221 39.36 0.82 15.99
N GLU A 222 39.23 0.29 14.78
CA GLU A 222 38.46 0.97 13.74
C GLU A 222 36.96 0.96 14.07
N TYR A 223 36.24 1.96 13.55
CA TYR A 223 34.79 2.10 13.69
C TYR A 223 34.20 2.92 12.54
N TRP A 224 32.88 2.94 12.39
CA TRP A 224 32.18 3.63 11.31
C TRP A 224 31.25 4.71 11.86
N ALA A 225 31.22 5.87 11.21
CA ALA A 225 30.30 6.96 11.53
C ALA A 225 29.28 7.12 10.41
N CYS A 226 27.99 7.05 10.73
CA CYS A 226 26.94 7.26 9.74
C CYS A 226 26.62 8.74 9.60
N SER A 227 26.78 9.30 8.39
CA SER A 227 26.44 10.70 8.10
C SER A 227 24.93 10.97 8.08
N GLY A 228 24.11 9.92 7.91
CA GLY A 228 22.65 10.02 7.86
C GLY A 228 22.00 10.12 9.25
N CYS A 229 22.44 9.30 10.21
CA CYS A 229 21.88 9.28 11.57
C CYS A 229 22.79 9.87 12.65
N ASN A 230 24.02 10.28 12.32
CA ASN A 230 25.03 10.80 13.25
C ASN A 230 25.34 9.84 14.41
N LYS A 231 25.23 8.52 14.16
CA LYS A 231 25.58 7.45 15.10
C LYS A 231 26.90 6.76 14.70
N TYR A 232 27.45 5.97 15.62
CA TYR A 232 28.69 5.22 15.45
C TYR A 232 28.42 3.72 15.49
N PHE A 233 29.22 2.93 14.77
CA PHE A 233 29.03 1.50 14.61
C PHE A 233 30.36 0.77 14.63
N GLU A 234 30.36 -0.47 15.13
CA GLU A 234 31.53 -1.36 15.15
C GLU A 234 31.76 -2.04 13.79
N ASP A 235 30.82 -1.92 12.85
CA ASP A 235 30.88 -2.52 11.52
C ASP A 235 30.32 -1.59 10.44
N GLU A 236 30.79 -1.80 9.21
CA GLU A 236 30.37 -1.05 8.03
C GLU A 236 28.89 -1.26 7.66
N ALA A 237 28.35 -2.45 7.94
CA ALA A 237 26.96 -2.78 7.65
C ALA A 237 25.96 -2.05 8.57
N GLY A 238 26.44 -1.36 9.62
CA GLY A 238 25.60 -0.61 10.56
C GLY A 238 24.79 -1.51 11.49
N THR A 239 25.22 -2.75 11.68
CA THR A 239 24.47 -3.76 12.44
C THR A 239 24.77 -3.73 13.94
N ARG A 240 25.93 -3.21 14.36
CA ARG A 240 26.39 -3.13 15.75
C ARG A 240 26.60 -1.67 16.13
N GLU A 241 25.56 -1.03 16.67
CA GLU A 241 25.62 0.37 17.11
C GLU A 241 26.48 0.55 18.37
N ILE A 242 27.40 1.52 18.31
CA ILE A 242 28.12 2.04 19.48
C ILE A 242 27.26 3.14 20.11
N ALA A 243 26.57 2.80 21.19
CA ALA A 243 25.65 3.72 21.88
C ALA A 243 26.35 4.96 22.49
N ASP A 244 27.59 4.80 22.96
CA ASP A 244 28.42 5.88 23.51
C ASP A 244 29.87 5.69 23.06
N LEU A 245 30.29 6.49 22.08
CA LEU A 245 31.64 6.43 21.51
C LEU A 245 32.73 6.70 22.57
N ALA A 246 32.50 7.61 23.51
CA ALA A 246 33.51 7.94 24.52
C ALA A 246 33.68 6.81 25.53
N ALA A 247 32.59 6.17 25.93
CA ALA A 247 32.65 5.00 26.81
C ALA A 247 33.29 3.79 26.10
N TRP A 248 32.96 3.57 24.83
CA TRP A 248 33.52 2.50 24.02
C TRP A 248 35.02 2.69 23.77
N LEU A 249 35.47 3.91 23.41
CA LEU A 249 36.90 4.26 23.26
C LEU A 249 37.70 4.17 24.58
N ALA A 250 37.01 4.16 25.73
CA ALA A 250 37.63 3.93 27.04
C ALA A 250 37.61 2.45 27.46
N GLY A 251 36.87 1.59 26.76
CA GLY A 251 36.64 0.18 27.06
C GLY A 251 36.97 -0.70 25.85
N ASP A 252 35.95 -1.32 25.25
CA ASP A 252 36.10 -2.36 24.22
C ASP A 252 36.82 -1.86 22.94
N GLY A 253 36.67 -0.58 22.61
CA GLY A 253 37.35 0.04 21.47
C GLY A 253 38.77 0.52 21.74
N LYS A 254 39.24 0.41 22.99
CA LYS A 254 40.52 0.94 23.43
C LYS A 254 41.68 0.00 23.09
N LEU A 255 42.75 0.55 22.53
CA LEU A 255 44.06 -0.13 22.47
C LEU A 255 45.00 0.54 23.49
N PRO A 256 45.36 -0.10 24.60
CA PRO A 256 46.17 0.55 25.63
C PRO A 256 47.60 0.83 25.15
N ALA A 257 48.19 1.92 25.64
CA ALA A 257 49.58 2.29 25.38
C ALA A 257 50.52 1.11 25.64
N THR A 258 51.48 0.87 24.76
CA THR A 258 52.37 -0.31 24.81
C THR A 258 53.30 -0.32 26.04
N GLY A 259 53.46 0.83 26.71
CA GLY A 259 54.19 0.98 27.98
C GLY A 259 53.36 0.70 29.25
N SER A 260 52.09 0.34 29.15
CA SER A 260 51.16 0.19 30.29
C SER A 260 51.35 -1.08 31.13
N GLY A 261 52.24 -1.99 30.72
CA GLY A 261 52.89 -2.92 31.63
C GLY A 261 52.12 -4.20 32.02
N GLU A 262 51.23 -4.70 31.17
CA GLU A 262 50.78 -6.10 31.32
C GLU A 262 51.75 -7.04 30.59
N ASP A 263 52.39 -7.92 31.37
CA ASP A 263 53.31 -8.96 30.88
C ASP A 263 52.55 -9.96 29.99
N PRO A 264 52.88 -10.08 28.69
CA PRO A 264 52.18 -10.96 27.75
C PRO A 264 52.23 -12.45 28.11
N THR A 265 53.06 -12.85 29.09
CA THR A 265 53.27 -14.25 29.45
C THR A 265 52.39 -14.77 30.60
N GLN A 266 51.46 -13.97 31.12
CA GLN A 266 50.78 -14.26 32.40
C GLN A 266 49.24 -14.33 32.36
N HIS A 267 48.60 -14.25 31.18
CA HIS A 267 47.15 -14.37 31.08
C HIS A 267 46.74 -15.39 30.01
N THR A 268 45.53 -15.92 30.15
CA THR A 268 44.90 -16.74 29.10
C THR A 268 44.25 -15.79 28.10
N HIS A 269 44.53 -15.96 26.80
CA HIS A 269 43.93 -15.13 25.78
C HIS A 269 42.41 -15.37 25.73
N HIS A 270 41.64 -14.32 26.03
CA HIS A 270 40.22 -14.28 25.71
C HIS A 270 40.08 -13.55 24.37
N LEU A 271 40.07 -14.33 23.29
CA LEU A 271 40.09 -13.79 21.93
C LEU A 271 38.69 -13.42 21.47
N VAL A 272 38.56 -12.20 20.99
CA VAL A 272 37.36 -11.66 20.35
C VAL A 272 37.61 -11.65 18.84
N LEU A 273 36.71 -12.28 18.08
CA LEU A 273 36.76 -12.29 16.63
C LEU A 273 36.50 -10.88 16.09
N VAL A 274 37.40 -10.39 15.26
CA VAL A 274 37.15 -9.33 14.31
C VAL A 274 36.78 -10.00 12.99
N ALA A 275 35.51 -9.86 12.61
CA ALA A 275 34.96 -10.49 11.42
C ALA A 275 35.64 -9.97 10.15
N ARG A 276 35.69 -10.84 9.14
CA ARG A 276 36.09 -10.51 7.79
C ARG A 276 35.29 -9.32 7.26
N GLN A 277 35.98 -8.38 6.62
CA GLN A 277 35.39 -7.31 5.85
C GLN A 277 35.61 -7.61 4.37
N ASP A 278 34.54 -7.80 3.62
CA ASP A 278 34.65 -8.02 2.18
C ASP A 278 35.14 -6.75 1.46
N PRO A 279 35.95 -6.89 0.39
CA PRO A 279 36.41 -5.77 -0.39
C PRO A 279 35.27 -5.07 -1.13
N THR A 280 35.37 -3.75 -1.26
CA THR A 280 34.46 -2.96 -2.12
C THR A 280 35.11 -2.76 -3.49
N ALA A 281 34.39 -2.11 -4.42
CA ALA A 281 34.93 -1.81 -5.75
C ALA A 281 36.23 -0.96 -5.69
N THR A 282 36.38 -0.11 -4.67
CA THR A 282 37.46 0.87 -4.58
C THR A 282 38.34 0.74 -3.35
N GLU A 283 37.96 -0.06 -2.36
CA GLU A 283 38.69 -0.24 -1.11
C GLU A 283 38.93 -1.71 -0.83
N ASP A 284 40.14 -2.02 -0.35
CA ASP A 284 40.49 -3.36 0.10
C ASP A 284 39.69 -3.72 1.36
N GLY A 285 39.25 -4.97 1.42
CA GLY A 285 38.75 -5.60 2.65
C GLY A 285 39.87 -6.31 3.40
N HIS A 286 39.49 -7.10 4.41
CA HIS A 286 40.44 -7.92 5.16
C HIS A 286 39.81 -9.24 5.61
N VAL A 287 40.65 -10.26 5.78
CA VAL A 287 40.24 -11.54 6.37
C VAL A 287 39.93 -11.39 7.86
N GLU A 288 39.19 -12.33 8.45
CA GLU A 288 38.96 -12.33 9.88
C GLU A 288 40.26 -12.50 10.69
N TYR A 289 40.30 -11.92 11.90
CA TYR A 289 41.40 -12.06 12.84
C TYR A 289 40.89 -11.98 14.28
N TRP A 290 41.74 -12.26 15.27
CA TRP A 290 41.33 -12.31 16.68
C TRP A 290 42.10 -11.32 17.54
N VAL A 291 41.42 -10.60 18.42
CA VAL A 291 42.03 -9.67 19.37
C VAL A 291 41.84 -10.17 20.79
N CYS A 292 42.92 -10.31 21.55
CA CYS A 292 42.81 -10.68 22.96
C CYS A 292 42.21 -9.51 23.76
N SER A 293 41.08 -9.72 24.44
CA SER A 293 40.44 -8.69 25.27
C SER A 293 41.23 -8.31 26.52
N SER A 294 42.33 -9.02 26.81
CA SER A 294 43.19 -8.74 27.98
C SER A 294 44.49 -8.03 27.58
N CYS A 295 45.20 -8.51 26.56
CA CYS A 295 46.45 -7.88 26.11
C CYS A 295 46.35 -7.11 24.80
N TYR A 296 45.19 -7.15 24.14
CA TYR A 296 44.86 -6.37 22.94
C TYR A 296 45.80 -6.61 21.75
N LYS A 297 46.52 -7.74 21.79
CA LYS A 297 47.30 -8.26 20.67
C LYS A 297 46.35 -8.92 19.67
N ALA A 298 46.66 -8.75 18.40
CA ALA A 298 45.94 -9.38 17.30
C ALA A 298 46.62 -10.70 16.91
N PHE A 299 45.83 -11.68 16.47
CA PHE A 299 46.27 -13.03 16.13
C PHE A 299 45.57 -13.48 14.85
N GLU A 300 46.29 -14.24 14.02
CA GLU A 300 45.77 -14.82 12.78
C GLU A 300 44.91 -16.08 13.01
N ASP A 301 44.83 -16.58 14.25
CA ASP A 301 44.12 -17.80 14.62
C ASP A 301 43.40 -17.69 15.97
N GLU A 302 42.28 -18.42 16.09
CA GLU A 302 41.47 -18.54 17.30
C GLU A 302 42.22 -19.20 18.48
N ALA A 303 43.34 -19.89 18.23
CA ALA A 303 44.15 -20.47 19.31
C ALA A 303 45.14 -19.46 19.91
N GLY A 304 45.27 -18.25 19.34
CA GLY A 304 46.18 -17.22 19.81
C GLY A 304 47.66 -17.58 19.64
N THR A 305 47.98 -18.38 18.64
CA THR A 305 49.34 -18.93 18.46
C THR A 305 50.20 -18.15 17.45
N ARG A 306 49.57 -17.45 16.50
CA ARG A 306 50.21 -16.63 15.46
C ARG A 306 49.87 -15.16 15.70
N GLU A 307 50.71 -14.49 16.48
CA GLU A 307 50.55 -13.05 16.75
C GLU A 307 50.82 -12.21 15.49
N ILE A 308 49.91 -11.28 15.20
CA ILE A 308 50.09 -10.21 14.21
C ILE A 308 50.92 -9.11 14.88
N THR A 309 52.23 -9.15 14.66
CA THR A 309 53.18 -8.22 15.30
C THR A 309 53.27 -6.86 14.60
N ASP A 310 52.85 -6.79 13.35
CA ASP A 310 52.82 -5.58 12.52
C ASP A 310 51.52 -5.60 11.72
N TYR A 311 50.49 -4.93 12.24
CA TYR A 311 49.15 -4.92 11.64
C TYR A 311 49.15 -4.26 10.26
N GLU A 312 49.86 -3.14 10.10
CA GLU A 312 49.94 -2.40 8.84
C GLU A 312 50.63 -3.20 7.74
N ALA A 313 51.70 -3.93 8.06
CA ALA A 313 52.32 -4.83 7.08
C ALA A 313 51.42 -6.03 6.75
N TRP A 314 50.72 -6.56 7.75
CA TRP A 314 49.83 -7.72 7.61
C TRP A 314 48.60 -7.39 6.76
N ILE A 315 47.94 -6.26 7.01
CA ILE A 315 46.73 -5.81 6.30
C ILE A 315 47.01 -5.43 4.83
N GLN A 316 48.27 -5.22 4.47
CA GLN A 316 48.73 -5.02 3.09
C GLN A 316 49.19 -6.32 2.40
N GLY A 317 49.23 -7.43 3.15
CA GLY A 317 49.73 -8.73 2.69
C GLY A 317 48.74 -9.86 2.98
N ALA A 318 49.09 -10.74 3.92
CA ALA A 318 48.29 -11.94 4.23
C ALA A 318 46.88 -11.65 4.76
N GLY A 319 46.68 -10.46 5.34
CA GLY A 319 45.39 -10.01 5.82
C GLY A 319 44.52 -9.32 4.77
N ARG A 320 45.07 -8.99 3.59
CA ARG A 320 44.44 -8.14 2.58
C ARG A 320 43.45 -8.92 1.71
N LEU A 321 42.24 -8.40 1.56
CA LEU A 321 41.32 -8.79 0.48
C LEU A 321 41.28 -7.64 -0.54
N PRO A 322 41.77 -7.81 -1.77
CA PRO A 322 41.88 -6.70 -2.73
C PRO A 322 40.53 -6.18 -3.21
N ALA A 323 40.41 -4.87 -3.39
CA ALA A 323 39.26 -4.20 -3.99
C ALA A 323 38.84 -4.84 -5.33
N THR A 324 37.53 -4.94 -5.58
CA THR A 324 36.97 -5.72 -6.70
C THR A 324 37.03 -5.02 -8.07
N GLY A 325 37.45 -3.75 -8.18
CA GLY A 325 37.62 -3.12 -9.49
C GLY A 325 38.05 -1.65 -9.52
N GLY A 326 39.36 -1.44 -9.62
CA GLY A 326 39.98 -0.16 -9.97
C GLY A 326 41.33 -0.36 -10.66
N GLY A 327 41.33 -1.02 -11.83
CA GLY A 327 42.38 -0.90 -12.86
C GLY A 327 43.84 -1.01 -12.41
N ASP A 328 44.26 -2.16 -11.90
CA ASP A 328 45.60 -2.71 -12.13
C ASP A 328 45.47 -4.24 -12.23
N ASN A 329 45.94 -4.80 -13.34
CA ASN A 329 45.87 -6.22 -13.69
C ASN A 329 46.27 -7.13 -12.51
N PRO A 330 45.52 -8.19 -12.19
CA PRO A 330 46.08 -9.30 -11.42
C PRO A 330 47.24 -9.94 -12.22
N PRO A 331 48.17 -10.67 -11.57
CA PRO A 331 49.33 -11.21 -12.26
C PRO A 331 48.90 -12.22 -13.34
N THR A 332 48.99 -11.82 -14.61
CA THR A 332 48.94 -12.72 -15.78
C THR A 332 49.92 -13.87 -15.56
N GLY A 333 49.41 -15.10 -15.50
CA GLY A 333 50.19 -16.31 -15.23
C GLY A 333 49.66 -17.53 -15.98
N THR A 334 50.48 -18.55 -16.16
CA THR A 334 50.07 -19.85 -16.69
C THR A 334 49.71 -20.78 -15.54
N TYR A 335 48.48 -21.30 -15.53
CA TYR A 335 47.92 -22.13 -14.47
C TYR A 335 47.46 -23.48 -15.01
N ASP A 336 47.63 -24.51 -14.21
CA ASP A 336 47.07 -25.83 -14.46
C ASP A 336 45.72 -25.94 -13.75
N VAL A 337 44.63 -26.04 -14.51
CA VAL A 337 43.27 -26.18 -14.00
C VAL A 337 42.85 -27.64 -14.07
N TYR A 338 42.27 -28.14 -12.99
CA TYR A 338 41.86 -29.52 -12.80
C TYR A 338 40.34 -29.62 -12.65
N PHE A 339 39.72 -30.59 -13.33
CA PHE A 339 38.28 -30.83 -13.33
C PHE A 339 37.97 -32.29 -13.04
N PHE A 340 37.04 -32.55 -12.13
CA PHE A 340 36.51 -33.90 -11.91
C PHE A 340 35.25 -34.15 -12.73
N ASN A 341 35.36 -35.04 -13.72
CA ASN A 341 34.26 -35.42 -14.60
C ASN A 341 33.31 -36.42 -13.93
N ALA A 342 32.44 -35.92 -13.07
CA ALA A 342 31.40 -36.71 -12.41
C ALA A 342 30.34 -37.25 -13.39
N ASP A 343 30.10 -36.52 -14.48
CA ASP A 343 29.04 -36.80 -15.47
C ASP A 343 29.42 -37.86 -16.51
N GLY A 344 30.67 -38.34 -16.47
CA GLY A 344 31.13 -39.45 -17.31
C GLY A 344 31.25 -39.10 -18.79
N TRP A 345 31.57 -37.86 -19.15
CA TRP A 345 31.81 -37.46 -20.54
C TRP A 345 32.99 -38.22 -21.15
N ASP A 346 32.84 -38.68 -22.40
CA ASP A 346 33.90 -39.41 -23.13
C ASP A 346 35.13 -38.52 -23.41
N GLU A 347 34.88 -37.24 -23.69
CA GLU A 347 35.88 -36.19 -23.87
C GLU A 347 35.51 -34.99 -22.99
N VAL A 348 36.50 -34.26 -22.49
CA VAL A 348 36.28 -33.09 -21.62
C VAL A 348 36.98 -31.90 -22.23
N PHE A 349 36.27 -30.78 -22.34
CA PHE A 349 36.77 -29.51 -22.84
C PHE A 349 36.53 -28.40 -21.81
N ALA A 350 37.38 -27.38 -21.84
CA ALA A 350 37.24 -26.19 -21.02
C ALA A 350 37.30 -24.93 -21.88
N HIS A 351 36.21 -24.17 -21.88
CA HIS A 351 36.09 -22.89 -22.57
C HIS A 351 36.29 -21.76 -21.57
N VAL A 352 37.19 -20.81 -21.87
CA VAL A 352 37.64 -19.79 -20.92
C VAL A 352 37.55 -18.40 -21.56
N TRP A 353 37.10 -17.40 -20.81
CA TRP A 353 37.04 -16.00 -21.26
C TRP A 353 37.28 -15.03 -20.11
N GLU A 354 37.65 -13.79 -20.42
CA GLU A 354 37.86 -12.74 -19.41
C GLU A 354 36.52 -12.20 -18.87
N ASN A 355 36.48 -11.76 -17.61
CA ASN A 355 35.24 -11.31 -16.92
C ASN A 355 34.39 -10.29 -17.73
N GLU A 356 35.02 -9.42 -18.53
CA GLU A 356 34.36 -8.48 -19.45
C GLU A 356 34.97 -8.47 -20.86
N GLY A 357 35.55 -9.59 -21.30
CA GLY A 357 36.42 -9.62 -22.50
C GLY A 357 36.12 -10.74 -23.50
N ALA A 358 37.05 -10.87 -24.46
CA ALA A 358 36.98 -11.85 -25.53
C ALA A 358 37.24 -13.28 -25.01
N ALA A 359 36.66 -14.27 -25.68
CA ALA A 359 36.99 -15.67 -25.41
C ALA A 359 38.48 -15.91 -25.65
N LEU A 360 39.12 -16.58 -24.70
CA LEU A 360 40.56 -16.90 -24.77
C LEU A 360 40.82 -18.12 -25.65
N ASN A 361 39.82 -18.98 -25.80
CA ASN A 361 39.79 -20.08 -26.76
C ASN A 361 38.45 -20.12 -27.48
N GLU A 362 38.37 -20.80 -28.63
CA GLU A 362 37.10 -20.95 -29.37
C GLU A 362 36.27 -22.09 -28.79
N TRP A 363 34.94 -21.95 -28.78
CA TRP A 363 34.02 -23.02 -28.38
C TRP A 363 34.26 -24.31 -29.21
N PRO A 364 34.31 -25.53 -28.62
CA PRO A 364 33.97 -25.89 -27.23
C PRO A 364 35.07 -25.67 -26.19
N GLY A 365 36.19 -25.04 -26.56
CA GLY A 365 37.34 -24.81 -25.70
C GLY A 365 38.47 -25.81 -25.94
N ASP A 366 39.48 -25.76 -25.08
CA ASP A 366 40.64 -26.64 -25.16
C ASP A 366 40.33 -28.01 -24.54
N ALA A 367 40.78 -29.07 -25.20
CA ALA A 367 40.64 -30.43 -24.68
C ALA A 367 41.47 -30.61 -23.40
N MET A 368 40.83 -31.14 -22.36
CA MET A 368 41.48 -31.49 -21.11
C MET A 368 41.99 -32.92 -21.15
N ASN A 369 43.17 -33.15 -20.57
CA ASN A 369 43.83 -34.46 -20.56
C ASN A 369 43.48 -35.21 -19.29
N ALA A 370 43.01 -36.46 -19.41
CA ALA A 370 42.80 -37.34 -18.26
C ALA A 370 44.12 -37.60 -17.51
N LEU A 371 44.08 -37.56 -16.18
CA LEU A 371 45.22 -37.88 -15.34
C LEU A 371 45.36 -39.40 -15.17
N PRO A 372 46.50 -40.03 -15.57
CA PRO A 372 46.63 -41.49 -15.56
C PRO A 372 46.46 -42.15 -14.19
N ASP A 373 46.86 -41.45 -13.12
CA ASP A 373 46.88 -41.98 -11.75
C ASP A 373 45.68 -41.50 -10.90
N HIS A 374 44.79 -40.68 -11.45
CA HIS A 374 43.64 -40.10 -10.76
C HIS A 374 42.39 -40.21 -11.64
N ALA A 375 41.68 -41.34 -11.52
CA ALA A 375 40.50 -41.62 -12.33
C ALA A 375 39.42 -40.54 -12.17
N GLY A 376 38.85 -40.09 -13.28
CA GLY A 376 37.83 -39.04 -13.31
C GLY A 376 38.39 -37.61 -13.32
N TRP A 377 39.67 -37.40 -13.02
CA TRP A 377 40.31 -36.08 -13.06
C TRP A 377 40.93 -35.77 -14.43
N TYR A 378 40.68 -34.56 -14.90
CA TYR A 378 41.18 -34.01 -16.15
C TYR A 378 41.93 -32.71 -15.90
N LYS A 379 42.91 -32.39 -16.76
CA LYS A 379 43.77 -31.22 -16.63
C LYS A 379 43.95 -30.49 -17.96
N ALA A 380 43.86 -29.17 -17.94
CA ALA A 380 44.35 -28.30 -19.01
C ALA A 380 45.14 -27.12 -18.43
N THR A 381 46.03 -26.57 -19.26
CA THR A 381 46.91 -25.46 -18.88
C THR A 381 46.46 -24.21 -19.60
N PHE A 382 46.14 -23.15 -18.86
CA PHE A 382 45.64 -21.90 -19.40
C PHE A 382 46.53 -20.73 -18.99
N THR A 383 46.58 -19.69 -19.82
CA THR A 383 47.11 -18.39 -19.38
C THR A 383 45.94 -17.55 -18.90
N LEU A 384 45.87 -17.31 -17.58
CA LEU A 384 44.70 -16.70 -16.94
C LEU A 384 44.99 -15.30 -16.40
N ASN A 385 43.98 -14.43 -16.44
CA ASN A 385 44.00 -13.06 -15.92
C ASN A 385 42.64 -12.68 -15.27
N GLY A 386 42.15 -13.50 -14.33
CA GLY A 386 40.82 -13.33 -13.71
C GLY A 386 39.67 -13.69 -14.65
N ASN A 387 39.52 -14.99 -14.91
CA ASN A 387 38.70 -15.48 -16.02
C ASN A 387 37.53 -16.34 -15.56
N ARG A 388 36.50 -16.40 -16.41
CA ARG A 388 35.37 -17.32 -16.30
C ARG A 388 35.65 -18.58 -17.11
N ILE A 389 35.14 -19.71 -16.66
CA ILE A 389 35.33 -21.03 -17.28
C ILE A 389 34.02 -21.81 -17.34
N ILE A 390 33.86 -22.61 -18.39
CA ILE A 390 32.84 -23.67 -18.51
C ILE A 390 33.55 -24.96 -18.88
N PHE A 391 33.17 -26.06 -18.23
CA PHE A 391 33.54 -27.42 -18.60
C PHE A 391 32.42 -28.06 -19.43
N ASN A 392 32.76 -28.79 -20.49
CA ASN A 392 31.76 -29.43 -21.34
C ASN A 392 32.26 -30.72 -22.00
N GLY A 393 31.32 -31.54 -22.46
CA GLY A 393 31.59 -32.78 -23.19
C GLY A 393 31.85 -32.62 -24.70
N GLY A 394 31.99 -31.38 -25.21
CA GLY A 394 32.13 -31.05 -26.62
C GLY A 394 30.86 -30.46 -27.26
N VAL A 395 30.89 -30.28 -28.59
CA VAL A 395 29.81 -29.62 -29.33
C VAL A 395 28.51 -30.43 -29.27
N GLY A 396 27.48 -29.85 -28.65
CA GLY A 396 26.15 -30.48 -28.50
C GLY A 396 26.04 -31.46 -27.32
N ALA A 397 27.07 -31.53 -26.45
CA ALA A 397 27.03 -32.26 -25.20
C ALA A 397 26.62 -31.35 -24.02
N ALA A 398 26.36 -31.95 -22.86
CA ALA A 398 26.10 -31.23 -21.63
C ALA A 398 27.33 -30.39 -21.20
N GLN A 399 27.07 -29.33 -20.43
CA GLN A 399 28.07 -28.38 -19.95
C GLN A 399 27.79 -28.02 -18.48
N SER A 400 28.82 -27.60 -17.76
CA SER A 400 28.71 -27.03 -16.42
C SER A 400 28.07 -25.62 -16.46
N ALA A 401 27.73 -25.09 -15.29
CA ALA A 401 27.48 -23.67 -15.13
C ALA A 401 28.75 -22.85 -15.45
N THR A 402 28.57 -21.54 -15.60
CA THR A 402 29.70 -20.61 -15.72
C THR A 402 30.33 -20.40 -14.35
N GLU A 403 31.60 -20.74 -14.25
CA GLU A 403 32.38 -20.62 -13.02
C GLU A 403 33.36 -19.46 -13.11
N GLU A 404 33.58 -18.76 -12.01
CA GLU A 404 34.70 -17.83 -11.89
C GLU A 404 35.89 -18.61 -11.33
N ILE A 405 37.06 -18.49 -11.97
CA ILE A 405 38.25 -19.21 -11.54
C ILE A 405 38.82 -18.52 -10.29
N ASP A 406 38.86 -19.26 -9.18
CA ASP A 406 39.66 -18.90 -8.00
C ASP A 406 41.13 -19.27 -8.27
N LEU A 407 42.00 -18.28 -8.46
CA LEU A 407 43.41 -18.54 -8.81
C LEU A 407 44.20 -19.18 -7.66
N ASP A 408 43.69 -19.15 -6.43
CA ASP A 408 44.27 -19.85 -5.28
C ASP A 408 43.75 -21.29 -5.14
N LYS A 409 42.71 -21.65 -5.90
CA LYS A 409 42.05 -22.97 -5.86
C LYS A 409 41.76 -23.49 -7.26
N LEU A 410 42.61 -24.38 -7.76
CA LEU A 410 42.58 -24.81 -9.17
C LEU A 410 41.94 -26.20 -9.41
N PHE A 411 41.35 -26.82 -8.37
CA PHE A 411 40.70 -28.12 -8.47
C PHE A 411 39.18 -27.94 -8.38
N PHE A 412 38.45 -28.18 -9.48
CA PHE A 412 37.01 -28.04 -9.53
C PHE A 412 36.31 -29.40 -9.48
N LYS A 413 35.35 -29.56 -8.56
CA LYS A 413 34.50 -30.74 -8.42
C LYS A 413 33.14 -30.34 -7.87
N SER A 414 32.07 -30.80 -8.54
CA SER A 414 30.68 -30.62 -8.08
C SER A 414 30.31 -29.16 -7.73
N GLY A 415 30.71 -28.18 -8.55
CA GLY A 415 30.36 -26.77 -8.34
C GLY A 415 31.29 -26.00 -7.39
N VAL A 416 32.36 -26.63 -6.89
CA VAL A 416 33.22 -26.05 -5.85
C VAL A 416 34.70 -26.12 -6.26
N TRP A 417 35.42 -25.04 -5.98
CA TRP A 417 36.88 -24.94 -6.14
C TRP A 417 37.62 -25.30 -4.84
N TYR A 418 38.65 -26.13 -4.97
CA TYR A 418 39.50 -26.62 -3.88
C TYR A 418 40.97 -26.26 -4.14
N ALA A 419 41.74 -26.05 -3.06
CA ALA A 419 43.17 -25.71 -3.16
C ALA A 419 44.00 -26.94 -3.56
N THR A 420 43.57 -28.12 -3.13
CA THR A 420 44.24 -29.39 -3.44
C THR A 420 43.28 -30.48 -3.90
N MET A 421 43.80 -31.46 -4.63
CA MET A 421 43.03 -32.64 -5.04
C MET A 421 42.60 -33.51 -3.85
N GLU A 422 43.41 -33.55 -2.78
CA GLU A 422 43.09 -34.30 -1.54
C GLU A 422 41.85 -33.72 -0.87
N GLU A 423 41.78 -32.39 -0.72
CA GLU A 423 40.58 -31.70 -0.22
C GLU A 423 39.35 -31.98 -1.08
N ALA A 424 39.51 -31.95 -2.41
CA ALA A 424 38.41 -32.22 -3.33
C ALA A 424 37.93 -33.68 -3.26
N ASP A 425 38.84 -34.64 -3.09
CA ASP A 425 38.50 -36.07 -3.01
C ASP A 425 37.81 -36.43 -1.68
N GLU A 426 38.18 -35.76 -0.58
CA GLU A 426 37.56 -35.94 0.74
C GLU A 426 36.22 -35.18 0.89
N ALA A 427 35.96 -34.18 0.05
CA ALA A 427 34.70 -33.47 0.03
C ALA A 427 33.57 -34.36 -0.51
N GLU A 428 32.65 -34.74 0.37
CA GLU A 428 31.27 -35.04 -0.01
C GLU A 428 30.73 -33.72 -0.60
N GLY A 429 30.20 -33.73 -1.84
CA GLY A 429 29.73 -32.51 -2.52
C GLY A 429 28.70 -31.72 -1.69
N PRO A 430 28.34 -30.49 -2.07
CA PRO A 430 27.39 -29.69 -1.29
C PRO A 430 26.14 -30.52 -0.96
N GLU A 431 25.82 -30.62 0.34
CA GLU A 431 24.60 -31.30 0.80
C GLU A 431 23.44 -30.65 0.06
N GLN A 432 22.79 -31.44 -0.80
CA GLN A 432 21.59 -31.00 -1.49
C GLN A 432 20.58 -30.57 -0.43
N PRO A 433 20.05 -29.33 -0.49
CA PRO A 433 19.22 -28.79 0.58
C PRO A 433 18.09 -29.76 0.92
N SER A 434 18.03 -30.17 2.19
CA SER A 434 17.08 -31.18 2.64
C SER A 434 15.66 -30.61 2.63
N GLY A 435 14.79 -31.16 1.78
CA GLY A 435 13.39 -30.75 1.69
C GLY A 435 12.91 -30.71 0.24
N THR A 436 11.58 -30.67 0.05
CA THR A 436 10.98 -30.53 -1.28
C THR A 436 9.96 -29.39 -1.31
N ILE A 437 9.86 -28.73 -2.46
CA ILE A 437 8.81 -27.77 -2.81
C ILE A 437 7.86 -28.49 -3.78
N GLU A 438 6.56 -28.54 -3.46
CA GLU A 438 5.53 -29.07 -4.38
C GLU A 438 5.08 -27.96 -5.32
N ILE A 439 5.38 -28.10 -6.61
CA ILE A 439 4.95 -27.20 -7.67
C ILE A 439 3.69 -27.76 -8.33
N ILE A 440 2.65 -26.94 -8.41
CA ILE A 440 1.38 -27.24 -9.09
C ILE A 440 1.20 -26.23 -10.23
N ALA A 441 1.08 -26.70 -11.47
CA ALA A 441 1.03 -25.84 -12.65
C ALA A 441 -0.10 -26.21 -13.60
N LEU A 442 -0.68 -25.19 -14.25
CA LEU A 442 -1.57 -25.36 -15.39
C LEU A 442 -0.72 -25.56 -16.65
N ASN A 443 -1.00 -26.62 -17.43
CA ASN A 443 -0.32 -26.81 -18.70
C ASN A 443 -0.86 -25.82 -19.76
N GLU A 444 -0.07 -24.78 -20.04
CA GLU A 444 -0.36 -23.74 -21.05
C GLU A 444 0.43 -23.96 -22.36
N LEU A 445 1.31 -24.97 -22.42
CA LEU A 445 2.22 -25.24 -23.54
C LEU A 445 1.60 -26.14 -24.64
N CYS A 446 0.27 -26.36 -24.62
CA CYS A 446 -0.56 -27.26 -25.48
C CYS A 446 -0.80 -28.69 -24.91
N ASP A 447 -1.73 -29.44 -25.53
CA ASP A 447 -2.13 -30.80 -25.12
C ASP A 447 -0.94 -31.78 -25.08
N GLY A 448 -0.61 -32.32 -23.89
CA GLY A 448 0.49 -33.28 -23.72
C GLY A 448 0.97 -33.45 -22.28
N ALA A 449 2.07 -34.18 -22.11
CA ALA A 449 2.79 -34.28 -20.84
C ALA A 449 3.56 -32.98 -20.57
N LEU A 450 3.65 -32.57 -19.31
CA LEU A 450 4.36 -31.37 -18.87
C LEU A 450 5.61 -31.77 -18.08
N PHE A 451 6.75 -31.17 -18.39
CA PHE A 451 8.02 -31.41 -17.71
C PHE A 451 8.51 -30.16 -17.01
N LEU A 452 9.27 -30.34 -15.93
CA LEU A 452 9.78 -29.28 -15.07
C LEU A 452 11.30 -29.37 -14.95
N HIS A 453 12.01 -28.41 -15.53
CA HIS A 453 13.46 -28.27 -15.36
C HIS A 453 13.75 -27.19 -14.31
N TYR A 454 14.54 -27.51 -13.28
CA TYR A 454 14.89 -26.60 -12.18
C TYR A 454 16.39 -26.56 -11.93
N TRP A 455 16.88 -25.46 -11.35
CA TRP A 455 18.28 -25.30 -10.95
C TRP A 455 18.49 -24.20 -9.89
N ASN A 456 19.72 -24.07 -9.40
CA ASN A 456 20.22 -22.93 -8.63
C ASN A 456 21.66 -22.56 -9.00
N ASN A 457 22.20 -21.51 -8.38
CA ASN A 457 23.59 -21.05 -8.59
C ASN A 457 24.62 -21.79 -7.73
N GLU A 458 24.22 -22.82 -7.00
CA GLU A 458 25.04 -23.61 -6.07
C GLU A 458 25.22 -25.06 -6.56
N GLY A 459 24.95 -25.32 -7.84
CA GLY A 459 25.17 -26.62 -8.48
C GLY A 459 23.99 -27.60 -8.44
N LEU A 460 22.83 -27.23 -7.89
CA LEU A 460 21.59 -28.00 -8.04
C LEU A 460 21.04 -27.80 -9.45
N SER A 461 20.82 -28.87 -10.19
CA SER A 461 20.09 -28.83 -11.47
C SER A 461 19.47 -30.18 -11.79
N SER A 462 18.27 -30.16 -12.39
CA SER A 462 17.65 -31.35 -12.98
C SER A 462 18.26 -31.68 -14.35
N GLU A 463 18.29 -32.96 -14.75
CA GLU A 463 18.67 -33.30 -16.13
C GLU A 463 17.66 -32.73 -17.14
N TRP A 464 18.14 -32.16 -18.25
CA TRP A 464 17.27 -31.73 -19.35
C TRP A 464 16.55 -32.93 -20.00
N PRO A 465 15.24 -32.85 -20.33
CA PRO A 465 14.35 -31.67 -20.35
C PRO A 465 13.59 -31.38 -19.06
N GLY A 466 14.03 -31.96 -17.93
CA GLY A 466 13.38 -31.85 -16.63
C GLY A 466 12.68 -33.14 -16.22
N ILE A 467 12.01 -33.08 -15.06
CA ILE A 467 11.22 -34.20 -14.53
C ILE A 467 9.79 -34.16 -15.06
N GLU A 468 9.18 -35.31 -15.32
CA GLU A 468 7.79 -35.40 -15.77
C GLU A 468 6.82 -35.08 -14.62
N MET A 469 6.01 -34.04 -14.80
CA MET A 469 4.98 -33.66 -13.85
C MET A 469 3.79 -34.61 -13.95
N GLN A 470 3.18 -34.92 -12.81
CA GLN A 470 2.06 -35.86 -12.71
C GLN A 470 0.71 -35.14 -12.79
N PRO A 471 -0.26 -35.63 -13.58
CA PRO A 471 -1.58 -35.02 -13.65
C PRO A 471 -2.31 -35.12 -12.30
N ILE A 472 -3.09 -34.08 -11.96
CA ILE A 472 -3.92 -34.05 -10.75
C ILE A 472 -5.28 -34.66 -11.05
N GLU A 473 -5.64 -35.73 -10.34
CA GLU A 473 -6.93 -36.41 -10.52
C GLU A 473 -8.12 -35.45 -10.27
N GLY A 474 -9.02 -35.35 -11.25
CA GLY A 474 -10.21 -34.49 -11.17
C GLY A 474 -9.97 -33.00 -11.46
N LYS A 475 -8.77 -32.63 -11.96
CA LYS A 475 -8.44 -31.25 -12.39
C LYS A 475 -7.88 -31.27 -13.81
N ASP A 476 -8.67 -30.78 -14.76
CA ASP A 476 -8.29 -30.78 -16.19
C ASP A 476 -7.06 -29.88 -16.44
N ASN A 477 -6.05 -30.41 -17.13
CA ASN A 477 -4.78 -29.76 -17.48
C ASN A 477 -3.91 -29.27 -16.30
N TRP A 478 -4.17 -29.73 -15.07
CA TRP A 478 -3.31 -29.44 -13.91
C TRP A 478 -2.33 -30.56 -13.64
N PHE A 479 -1.08 -30.19 -13.40
CA PHE A 479 0.03 -31.11 -13.14
C PHE A 479 0.77 -30.71 -11.86
N LYS A 480 1.48 -31.67 -11.26
CA LYS A 480 2.29 -31.44 -10.07
C LYS A 480 3.61 -32.20 -10.06
N ALA A 481 4.62 -31.63 -9.40
CA ALA A 481 5.89 -32.29 -9.15
C ALA A 481 6.53 -31.77 -7.86
N ASP A 482 7.28 -32.62 -7.17
CA ASP A 482 8.14 -32.24 -6.05
C ASP A 482 9.56 -31.95 -6.56
N ILE A 483 10.10 -30.78 -6.23
CA ILE A 483 11.48 -30.38 -6.54
C ILE A 483 12.28 -30.13 -5.25
N PRO A 484 13.61 -30.15 -5.26
CA PRO A 484 14.43 -29.86 -4.08
C PRO A 484 14.27 -28.40 -3.59
N ALA A 485 14.25 -28.20 -2.27
CA ALA A 485 13.96 -26.90 -1.66
C ALA A 485 14.98 -25.77 -1.92
N GLY A 486 16.16 -26.10 -2.45
CA GLY A 486 17.16 -25.09 -2.83
C GLY A 486 17.10 -24.67 -4.29
N ALA A 487 16.11 -25.11 -5.07
CA ALA A 487 15.92 -24.59 -6.42
C ALA A 487 15.54 -23.11 -6.35
N THR A 488 16.20 -22.27 -7.16
CA THR A 488 15.95 -20.82 -7.22
C THR A 488 15.37 -20.39 -8.56
N ALA A 489 15.40 -21.27 -9.56
CA ALA A 489 14.83 -21.04 -10.88
C ALA A 489 14.28 -22.33 -11.51
N LEU A 490 13.28 -22.18 -12.37
CA LEU A 490 12.69 -23.26 -13.14
C LEU A 490 12.14 -22.83 -14.51
N LYS A 491 11.86 -23.82 -15.36
CA LYS A 491 11.17 -23.72 -16.65
C LYS A 491 10.26 -24.93 -16.87
N PHE A 492 9.18 -24.71 -17.61
CA PHE A 492 8.29 -25.76 -18.09
C PHE A 492 8.63 -26.14 -19.52
N THR A 493 8.61 -27.44 -19.82
CA THR A 493 8.92 -27.98 -21.17
C THR A 493 7.91 -29.05 -21.58
N ASP A 494 7.88 -29.39 -22.86
CA ASP A 494 7.08 -30.48 -23.43
C ASP A 494 7.78 -31.86 -23.36
N GLY A 495 8.97 -31.93 -22.74
CA GLY A 495 9.78 -33.14 -22.67
C GLY A 495 10.55 -33.49 -23.93
N ALA A 496 10.56 -32.62 -24.95
CA ALA A 496 11.40 -32.82 -26.13
C ALA A 496 12.88 -32.62 -25.80
N LYS A 497 13.73 -33.56 -26.25
CA LYS A 497 15.19 -33.43 -26.09
C LYS A 497 15.78 -32.32 -26.97
N GLU A 498 15.08 -31.95 -28.03
CA GLU A 498 15.39 -30.80 -28.87
C GLU A 498 14.48 -29.65 -28.41
N ASN A 499 15.08 -28.50 -28.06
CA ASN A 499 14.43 -27.36 -27.41
C ASN A 499 13.36 -26.71 -28.31
N THR A 500 12.19 -27.34 -28.41
CA THR A 500 11.18 -27.06 -29.45
C THR A 500 9.91 -26.42 -28.89
N ALA A 501 9.60 -26.61 -27.61
CA ALA A 501 8.58 -25.85 -26.87
C ALA A 501 8.94 -25.74 -25.36
N GLU A 502 9.41 -24.57 -24.94
CA GLU A 502 9.75 -24.24 -23.54
C GLU A 502 9.10 -22.92 -23.12
N SER A 503 8.84 -22.77 -21.81
CA SER A 503 8.42 -21.51 -21.22
C SER A 503 9.59 -20.53 -21.03
N ALA A 504 9.26 -19.28 -20.68
CA ALA A 504 10.24 -18.37 -20.07
C ALA A 504 10.78 -18.95 -18.75
N GLU A 505 11.89 -18.38 -18.28
CA GLU A 505 12.47 -18.66 -16.97
C GLU A 505 11.66 -18.03 -15.85
N PHE A 506 11.47 -18.76 -14.76
CA PHE A 506 10.78 -18.26 -13.58
C PHE A 506 11.66 -18.44 -12.34
N ALA A 507 11.87 -17.34 -11.62
CA ALA A 507 12.47 -17.38 -10.29
C ALA A 507 11.48 -18.00 -9.29
N ILE A 508 12.02 -18.71 -8.30
CA ILE A 508 11.25 -19.37 -7.24
C ILE A 508 11.93 -19.25 -5.88
N ASP A 509 11.10 -19.36 -4.84
CA ASP A 509 11.47 -19.54 -3.45
C ASP A 509 10.64 -20.65 -2.78
N SER A 510 10.85 -20.84 -1.47
CA SER A 510 10.16 -21.87 -0.68
C SER A 510 8.66 -21.67 -0.48
N ALA A 511 8.12 -20.48 -0.76
CA ALA A 511 6.71 -20.14 -0.62
C ALA A 511 5.91 -20.40 -1.91
N ASN A 512 6.56 -20.44 -3.06
CA ASN A 512 5.90 -20.68 -4.33
C ASN A 512 5.31 -22.09 -4.43
N ARG A 513 4.00 -22.17 -4.74
CA ARG A 513 3.25 -23.43 -4.80
C ARG A 513 2.45 -23.59 -6.08
N PHE A 514 1.78 -22.55 -6.55
CA PHE A 514 0.85 -22.65 -7.69
C PHE A 514 1.25 -21.69 -8.82
N PHE A 515 1.30 -22.20 -10.06
CA PHE A 515 1.70 -21.44 -11.24
C PHE A 515 0.66 -21.53 -12.36
N TRP A 516 0.12 -20.39 -12.78
CA TRP A 516 -0.76 -20.30 -13.96
C TRP A 516 -0.81 -18.86 -14.49
N ARG A 517 -1.14 -18.71 -15.77
CA ARG A 517 -1.20 -17.44 -16.52
C ARG A 517 0.10 -16.65 -16.44
N GLY A 518 1.23 -17.36 -16.45
CA GLY A 518 2.57 -16.77 -16.37
C GLY A 518 2.95 -16.16 -15.01
N ALA A 519 2.22 -16.47 -13.93
CA ALA A 519 2.46 -15.90 -12.62
C ALA A 519 2.35 -16.94 -11.48
N TRP A 520 2.99 -16.63 -10.35
CA TRP A 520 2.88 -17.37 -9.09
C TRP A 520 1.68 -16.89 -8.28
N HIS A 521 1.04 -17.83 -7.61
CA HIS A 521 -0.11 -17.58 -6.74
C HIS A 521 -0.02 -18.40 -5.45
N ASP A 522 -0.68 -17.90 -4.41
CA ASP A 522 -0.63 -18.46 -3.06
C ASP A 522 -1.62 -19.63 -2.85
N ASP A 523 -2.66 -19.74 -3.68
CA ASP A 523 -3.76 -20.70 -3.53
C ASP A 523 -4.14 -21.40 -4.84
N PHE A 524 -4.85 -22.54 -4.76
CA PHE A 524 -5.36 -23.23 -5.95
C PHE A 524 -6.46 -22.38 -6.63
N PRO A 525 -6.52 -22.32 -7.97
CA PRO A 525 -7.49 -21.46 -8.66
C PRO A 525 -8.94 -21.82 -8.29
N GLY A 526 -9.69 -20.77 -7.93
CA GLY A 526 -11.05 -20.88 -7.42
C GLY A 526 -11.18 -20.88 -5.89
N ASN A 527 -10.07 -20.82 -5.15
CA ASN A 527 -10.06 -20.60 -3.69
C ASN A 527 -9.66 -19.16 -3.30
N GLU A 528 -9.36 -18.29 -4.27
CA GLU A 528 -9.16 -16.86 -4.01
C GLU A 528 -10.40 -16.28 -3.30
N PRO A 529 -10.24 -15.35 -2.34
CA PRO A 529 -11.35 -14.53 -1.87
C PRO A 529 -12.06 -13.98 -3.11
N GLN A 530 -13.39 -14.08 -3.18
CA GLN A 530 -14.13 -13.51 -4.30
C GLN A 530 -13.60 -12.08 -4.54
N PRO A 531 -13.21 -11.74 -5.77
CA PRO A 531 -12.71 -10.41 -6.05
C PRO A 531 -13.75 -9.42 -5.55
N ASP A 532 -13.30 -8.36 -4.88
CA ASP A 532 -14.19 -7.27 -4.54
C ASP A 532 -14.85 -6.80 -5.84
N MET A 533 -16.15 -7.04 -5.97
CA MET A 533 -16.89 -6.72 -7.18
C MET A 533 -17.43 -5.30 -7.07
N LEU A 534 -17.18 -4.52 -8.12
CA LEU A 534 -17.70 -3.18 -8.30
C LEU A 534 -18.96 -3.23 -9.16
N THR A 535 -20.04 -2.65 -8.68
CA THR A 535 -21.25 -2.46 -9.52
C THR A 535 -21.11 -1.17 -10.31
N ILE A 536 -20.95 -1.27 -11.63
CA ILE A 536 -21.03 -0.11 -12.51
C ILE A 536 -22.47 0.05 -13.02
N ILE A 537 -22.88 1.30 -13.24
CA ILE A 537 -24.20 1.66 -13.77
C ILE A 537 -24.00 2.48 -15.05
N VAL A 538 -24.57 2.03 -16.16
CA VAL A 538 -24.26 2.56 -17.50
C VAL A 538 -25.54 2.96 -18.20
N LEU A 539 -25.56 4.16 -18.79
CA LEU A 539 -26.59 4.56 -19.73
C LEU A 539 -26.24 4.01 -21.12
N ASP A 540 -27.14 3.23 -21.72
CA ASP A 540 -26.96 2.80 -23.11
C ASP A 540 -27.15 3.98 -24.07
N GLU A 541 -26.03 4.51 -24.55
CA GLU A 541 -25.97 5.57 -25.56
C GLU A 541 -25.66 5.02 -26.96
N PHE A 542 -25.42 3.71 -27.07
CA PHE A 542 -24.96 3.05 -28.30
C PHE A 542 -26.13 2.51 -29.12
N GLY A 543 -27.26 2.22 -28.47
CA GLY A 543 -28.47 1.71 -29.12
C GLY A 543 -28.30 0.29 -29.64
N TRP A 544 -27.50 -0.51 -28.95
CA TRP A 544 -27.26 -1.91 -29.28
C TRP A 544 -28.31 -2.82 -28.65
N ASP A 545 -28.68 -3.91 -29.34
CA ASP A 545 -29.66 -4.88 -28.84
C ASP A 545 -29.17 -5.65 -27.59
N ALA A 546 -27.85 -5.69 -27.38
CA ALA A 546 -27.19 -6.22 -26.19
C ALA A 546 -26.01 -5.32 -25.83
N LEU A 547 -25.79 -5.11 -24.54
CA LEU A 547 -24.68 -4.30 -24.02
C LEU A 547 -23.84 -5.16 -23.08
N ASN A 548 -22.55 -5.28 -23.36
CA ASN A 548 -21.58 -6.05 -22.58
C ASN A 548 -20.39 -5.17 -22.22
N VAL A 549 -19.72 -5.48 -21.11
CA VAL A 549 -18.49 -4.82 -20.66
C VAL A 549 -17.35 -5.83 -20.56
N HIS A 550 -16.29 -5.59 -21.32
CA HIS A 550 -15.03 -6.31 -21.19
C HIS A 550 -14.05 -5.42 -20.40
N TYR A 551 -13.41 -5.96 -19.36
CA TYR A 551 -12.52 -5.23 -18.47
C TYR A 551 -11.18 -5.95 -18.26
N TRP A 552 -10.12 -5.20 -17.95
CA TRP A 552 -8.78 -5.73 -17.69
C TRP A 552 -7.89 -4.77 -16.87
N ASN A 553 -6.71 -5.26 -16.46
CA ASN A 553 -5.60 -4.46 -15.96
C ASN A 553 -4.24 -4.96 -16.50
N ASN A 554 -3.15 -4.29 -16.13
CA ASN A 554 -1.79 -4.66 -16.56
C ASN A 554 -1.16 -5.79 -15.72
N GLU A 555 -1.88 -6.33 -14.75
CA GLU A 555 -1.41 -7.32 -13.77
C GLU A 555 -2.05 -8.70 -14.03
N GLY A 556 -2.65 -8.90 -15.20
CA GLY A 556 -3.21 -10.19 -15.63
C GLY A 556 -4.70 -10.40 -15.32
N ILE A 557 -5.40 -9.39 -14.80
CA ILE A 557 -6.86 -9.42 -14.68
C ILE A 557 -7.46 -9.11 -16.05
N SER A 558 -8.32 -9.98 -16.56
CA SER A 558 -9.11 -9.74 -17.77
C SER A 558 -10.36 -10.61 -17.75
N SER A 559 -11.52 -10.01 -18.06
CA SER A 559 -12.74 -10.77 -18.35
C SER A 559 -12.61 -11.50 -19.69
N GLU A 560 -13.20 -12.69 -19.86
CA GLU A 560 -13.21 -13.33 -21.19
C GLU A 560 -14.09 -12.52 -22.16
N TRP A 561 -13.66 -12.33 -23.41
CA TRP A 561 -14.47 -11.65 -24.45
C TRP A 561 -15.75 -12.45 -24.76
N PRO A 562 -16.94 -11.83 -24.90
CA PRO A 562 -17.24 -10.39 -25.00
C PRO A 562 -17.41 -9.65 -23.66
N GLY A 563 -17.05 -10.28 -22.55
CA GLY A 563 -17.15 -9.71 -21.21
C GLY A 563 -18.47 -10.05 -20.53
N VAL A 564 -18.82 -9.25 -19.53
CA VAL A 564 -20.03 -9.41 -18.71
C VAL A 564 -21.20 -8.70 -19.36
N ALA A 565 -22.33 -9.37 -19.52
CA ALA A 565 -23.57 -8.76 -20.01
C ALA A 565 -24.15 -7.81 -18.96
N LEU A 566 -24.55 -6.61 -19.38
CA LEU A 566 -25.20 -5.66 -18.49
C LEU A 566 -26.70 -5.96 -18.37
N GLU A 567 -27.23 -5.88 -17.15
CA GLU A 567 -28.65 -6.13 -16.84
C GLU A 567 -29.43 -4.82 -16.73
N PRO A 568 -30.66 -4.71 -17.27
CA PRO A 568 -31.43 -3.49 -17.21
C PRO A 568 -31.91 -3.18 -15.78
N LEU A 569 -31.85 -1.91 -15.38
CA LEU A 569 -32.41 -1.45 -14.11
C LEU A 569 -33.94 -1.38 -14.18
N ALA A 570 -34.61 -1.98 -13.19
CA ALA A 570 -36.08 -2.14 -13.19
C ALA A 570 -36.84 -0.80 -13.06
N ASP A 571 -36.24 0.21 -12.44
CA ASP A 571 -36.82 1.51 -12.14
C ASP A 571 -36.36 2.63 -13.08
N ARG A 572 -35.39 2.36 -13.98
CA ARG A 572 -34.77 3.38 -14.86
C ARG A 572 -34.54 2.86 -16.28
N GLN A 573 -35.43 3.24 -17.19
CA GLN A 573 -35.34 2.85 -18.60
C GLN A 573 -34.05 3.36 -19.25
N GLY A 574 -33.36 2.48 -19.98
CA GLY A 574 -32.11 2.79 -20.70
C GLY A 574 -30.84 2.68 -19.84
N TRP A 575 -30.98 2.46 -18.53
CA TRP A 575 -29.86 2.23 -17.62
C TRP A 575 -29.68 0.74 -17.37
N TYR A 576 -28.43 0.33 -17.30
CA TYR A 576 -28.04 -1.05 -17.05
C TYR A 576 -26.95 -1.12 -15.99
N SER A 577 -26.76 -2.27 -15.37
CA SER A 577 -25.68 -2.51 -14.42
C SER A 577 -24.91 -3.80 -14.70
N ALA A 578 -23.65 -3.83 -14.28
CA ALA A 578 -22.84 -5.05 -14.29
C ALA A 578 -21.88 -5.05 -13.10
N GLN A 579 -21.48 -6.25 -12.68
CA GLN A 579 -20.40 -6.46 -11.73
C GLN A 579 -19.08 -6.56 -12.49
N VAL A 580 -18.08 -5.79 -12.06
CA VAL A 580 -16.73 -5.72 -12.62
C VAL A 580 -15.74 -6.00 -11.48
N ASP A 581 -14.62 -6.67 -11.75
CA ASP A 581 -13.56 -6.82 -10.74
C ASP A 581 -13.02 -5.43 -10.35
N ALA A 582 -13.07 -5.06 -9.06
CA ALA A 582 -12.68 -3.72 -8.61
C ALA A 582 -11.19 -3.41 -8.83
N ARG A 583 -10.36 -4.42 -9.12
CA ARG A 583 -8.94 -4.28 -9.46
C ARG A 583 -8.71 -4.00 -10.95
N ALA A 584 -9.74 -4.07 -11.78
CA ALA A 584 -9.63 -3.69 -13.18
C ALA A 584 -9.29 -2.20 -13.30
N THR A 585 -8.46 -1.83 -14.28
CA THR A 585 -8.09 -0.42 -14.50
C THR A 585 -8.65 0.12 -15.81
N MET A 586 -9.07 -0.77 -16.72
CA MET A 586 -9.58 -0.44 -18.03
C MET A 586 -10.84 -1.27 -18.34
N LEU A 587 -11.74 -0.68 -19.14
CA LEU A 587 -12.89 -1.38 -19.70
C LEU A 587 -13.28 -0.88 -21.09
N GLN A 588 -14.11 -1.66 -21.77
CA GLN A 588 -14.69 -1.34 -23.06
C GLN A 588 -16.09 -1.96 -23.17
N PHE A 589 -17.02 -1.21 -23.78
CA PHE A 589 -18.37 -1.70 -24.05
C PHE A 589 -18.47 -2.28 -25.46
N ASN A 590 -19.26 -3.34 -25.62
CA ASN A 590 -19.49 -3.97 -26.91
C ASN A 590 -20.90 -4.55 -27.03
N ASN A 591 -21.29 -4.90 -28.26
CA ASN A 591 -22.61 -5.42 -28.57
C ASN A 591 -22.81 -6.93 -28.29
N GLY A 592 -21.89 -7.57 -27.58
CA GLY A 592 -21.95 -9.00 -27.23
C GLY A 592 -21.61 -9.96 -28.37
N ILE A 593 -21.26 -9.46 -29.55
CA ILE A 593 -20.92 -10.26 -30.71
C ILE A 593 -19.39 -10.45 -30.76
N GLY A 594 -18.94 -11.69 -30.98
CA GLY A 594 -17.52 -12.01 -31.06
C GLY A 594 -16.78 -11.24 -32.16
N ILE A 595 -15.47 -11.02 -31.97
CA ILE A 595 -14.61 -10.28 -32.92
C ILE A 595 -14.59 -10.90 -34.33
N ASN A 596 -14.83 -12.21 -34.45
CA ASN A 596 -14.88 -12.93 -35.74
C ASN A 596 -16.22 -12.78 -36.48
N GLU A 597 -17.23 -12.19 -35.84
CA GLU A 597 -18.58 -11.98 -36.40
C GLU A 597 -18.87 -10.50 -36.72
N GLY A 598 -17.86 -9.62 -36.64
CA GLY A 598 -18.00 -8.20 -36.99
C GLY A 598 -18.66 -7.34 -35.91
N GLY A 599 -18.47 -7.69 -34.64
CA GLY A 599 -19.01 -6.96 -33.49
C GLY A 599 -18.65 -5.46 -33.45
N GLN A 600 -19.51 -4.67 -32.82
CA GLN A 600 -19.30 -3.23 -32.59
C GLN A 600 -18.82 -3.00 -31.16
N GLN A 601 -17.86 -2.09 -30.99
CA GLN A 601 -17.23 -1.77 -29.71
C GLN A 601 -17.06 -0.27 -29.53
N SER A 602 -17.06 0.19 -28.28
CA SER A 602 -16.75 1.57 -27.90
C SER A 602 -15.24 1.84 -27.94
N ASN A 603 -14.83 3.05 -27.62
CA ASN A 603 -13.44 3.29 -27.19
C ASN A 603 -13.17 2.59 -25.84
N GLU A 604 -11.90 2.47 -25.48
CA GLU A 604 -11.47 2.02 -24.15
C GLU A 604 -11.61 3.17 -23.15
N PHE A 605 -12.04 2.86 -21.93
CA PHE A 605 -12.21 3.81 -20.84
C PHE A 605 -11.47 3.30 -19.61
N ALA A 606 -10.77 4.20 -18.91
CA ALA A 606 -10.22 3.86 -17.60
C ALA A 606 -11.37 3.60 -16.62
N LEU A 607 -11.31 2.56 -15.80
CA LEU A 607 -12.28 2.34 -14.74
C LEU A 607 -12.02 3.34 -13.62
N ASP A 608 -13.06 4.04 -13.20
CA ASP A 608 -13.00 4.98 -12.07
C ASP A 608 -13.77 4.38 -10.89
N ALA A 609 -13.03 3.85 -9.91
CA ALA A 609 -13.62 3.19 -8.75
C ALA A 609 -14.39 4.16 -7.82
N ASP A 610 -14.17 5.48 -7.94
CA ASP A 610 -14.84 6.50 -7.15
C ASP A 610 -16.16 6.97 -7.79
N ASN A 611 -16.28 6.80 -9.11
CA ASN A 611 -17.37 7.27 -9.96
C ASN A 611 -18.02 6.12 -10.73
N LEU A 612 -19.11 5.55 -10.21
CA LEU A 612 -19.68 4.29 -10.72
C LEU A 612 -20.71 4.44 -11.85
N TYR A 613 -21.07 5.66 -12.22
CA TYR A 613 -22.09 5.96 -13.22
C TYR A 613 -21.45 6.41 -14.54
N PHE A 614 -21.64 5.65 -15.61
CA PHE A 614 -21.06 5.96 -16.93
C PHE A 614 -22.12 6.49 -17.89
N TRP A 615 -21.94 7.73 -18.34
CA TRP A 615 -22.76 8.38 -19.38
C TRP A 615 -22.00 9.53 -20.04
N ARG A 616 -22.34 9.84 -21.30
CA ARG A 616 -21.63 10.80 -22.18
C ARG A 616 -20.13 10.54 -22.28
N SER A 617 -19.76 9.27 -22.36
CA SER A 617 -18.35 8.82 -22.44
C SER A 617 -17.48 9.26 -21.24
N ALA A 618 -18.09 9.46 -20.06
CA ALA A 618 -17.41 9.86 -18.84
C ALA A 618 -18.02 9.19 -17.60
N TRP A 619 -17.22 9.11 -16.54
CA TRP A 619 -17.65 8.61 -15.23
C TRP A 619 -18.17 9.73 -14.33
N HIS A 620 -19.18 9.42 -13.53
CA HIS A 620 -19.84 10.32 -12.59
C HIS A 620 -20.11 9.59 -11.27
N ASN A 621 -20.24 10.35 -10.18
CA ASN A 621 -20.51 9.82 -8.84
C ASN A 621 -22.01 9.65 -8.53
N ALA A 622 -22.89 10.10 -9.41
CA ALA A 622 -24.34 10.02 -9.26
C ALA A 622 -25.03 9.86 -10.63
N PHE A 623 -26.29 9.43 -10.60
CA PHE A 623 -27.17 9.53 -11.77
C PHE A 623 -27.25 10.99 -12.26
N PRO A 624 -27.46 11.22 -13.58
CA PRO A 624 -27.85 12.55 -14.03
C PRO A 624 -29.15 12.94 -13.33
N GLU A 625 -29.15 14.08 -12.64
CA GLU A 625 -30.33 14.64 -12.01
C GLU A 625 -31.44 14.81 -13.06
N GLU A 626 -32.69 14.54 -12.67
CA GLU A 626 -33.85 14.63 -13.56
C GLU A 626 -33.90 15.96 -14.34
N PRO A 627 -34.43 15.95 -15.58
CA PRO A 627 -34.30 17.05 -16.52
C PRO A 627 -35.00 18.31 -16.00
N GLY A 628 -34.23 19.34 -15.63
CA GLY A 628 -34.77 20.65 -15.25
C GLY A 628 -33.79 21.80 -15.09
N LYS A 629 -32.50 21.55 -14.82
CA LYS A 629 -31.51 22.62 -14.61
C LYS A 629 -30.86 23.04 -15.94
N VAL A 630 -31.43 24.05 -16.61
CA VAL A 630 -30.80 24.66 -17.79
C VAL A 630 -29.74 25.65 -17.29
N ILE A 631 -28.47 25.31 -17.53
CA ILE A 631 -27.33 26.20 -17.28
C ILE A 631 -27.17 27.11 -18.51
N TYR A 632 -27.09 28.42 -18.29
CA TYR A 632 -26.93 29.40 -19.37
C TYR A 632 -25.52 29.99 -19.34
N THR A 633 -24.92 30.08 -20.52
CA THR A 633 -23.57 30.63 -20.69
C THR A 633 -23.66 31.92 -21.47
N LEU A 634 -23.05 32.97 -20.91
CA LEU A 634 -22.90 34.27 -21.54
C LEU A 634 -21.44 34.44 -21.97
N ALA A 635 -21.21 34.67 -23.26
CA ALA A 635 -19.85 34.85 -23.80
C ALA A 635 -19.71 36.14 -24.60
N SER A 636 -18.56 36.79 -24.43
CA SER A 636 -18.10 37.92 -25.25
C SER A 636 -16.58 37.87 -25.40
N GLY A 637 -16.08 37.69 -26.63
CA GLY A 637 -14.66 37.43 -26.85
C GLY A 637 -14.20 36.21 -26.06
N ASP A 638 -13.12 36.34 -25.28
CA ASP A 638 -12.58 35.30 -24.41
C ASP A 638 -13.21 35.27 -23.00
N ASN A 639 -14.11 36.20 -22.68
CA ASN A 639 -14.75 36.28 -21.38
C ASN A 639 -16.07 35.49 -21.36
N VAL A 640 -16.16 34.52 -20.46
CA VAL A 640 -17.33 33.64 -20.31
C VAL A 640 -17.81 33.68 -18.87
N VAL A 641 -19.11 33.92 -18.68
CA VAL A 641 -19.78 33.82 -17.38
C VAL A 641 -20.87 32.77 -17.46
N THR A 642 -20.78 31.78 -16.57
CA THR A 642 -21.76 30.69 -16.45
C THR A 642 -22.70 31.01 -15.30
N MET A 643 -24.01 30.90 -15.56
CA MET A 643 -25.05 31.21 -14.57
C MET A 643 -25.90 29.97 -14.33
N GLU A 644 -25.98 29.55 -13.07
CA GLU A 644 -26.86 28.47 -12.63
C GLU A 644 -28.12 29.04 -11.98
N PRO A 645 -29.32 28.52 -12.30
CA PRO A 645 -30.50 28.86 -11.53
C PRO A 645 -30.45 28.18 -10.15
N ASN A 646 -30.80 28.94 -9.09
CA ASN A 646 -31.03 28.41 -7.75
C ASN A 646 -32.18 27.40 -7.76
N GLU A 647 -32.14 26.43 -6.85
CA GLU A 647 -32.98 25.22 -6.83
C GLU A 647 -34.47 25.42 -6.56
N ASP A 648 -34.97 26.66 -6.50
CA ASP A 648 -36.41 26.96 -6.55
C ASP A 648 -36.61 28.46 -6.82
N PRO A 649 -36.97 28.90 -8.05
CA PRO A 649 -37.08 30.32 -8.33
C PRO A 649 -38.42 30.87 -7.85
N THR A 650 -38.41 31.66 -6.77
CA THR A 650 -39.51 32.59 -6.51
C THR A 650 -39.53 33.67 -7.60
N VAL A 651 -40.70 33.93 -8.20
CA VAL A 651 -40.90 34.96 -9.22
C VAL A 651 -40.33 36.31 -8.76
N GLY A 652 -39.31 36.82 -9.47
CA GLY A 652 -38.73 38.14 -9.24
C GLY A 652 -37.33 38.17 -8.59
N GLU A 653 -36.63 37.04 -8.49
CA GLU A 653 -35.26 37.01 -7.95
C GLU A 653 -34.22 37.55 -8.95
N GLN A 654 -33.32 38.43 -8.49
CA GLN A 654 -32.25 39.02 -9.31
C GLN A 654 -30.99 38.14 -9.25
N VAL A 655 -30.56 37.62 -10.40
CA VAL A 655 -29.25 36.97 -10.54
C VAL A 655 -28.29 37.92 -11.24
N SER A 656 -27.19 38.30 -10.58
CA SER A 656 -26.23 39.27 -11.10
C SER A 656 -24.83 38.67 -11.28
N GLY A 657 -24.23 38.87 -12.45
CA GLY A 657 -22.82 38.63 -12.73
C GLY A 657 -22.18 39.88 -13.34
N GLN A 658 -20.85 40.05 -13.20
CA GLN A 658 -20.10 41.12 -13.85
C GLN A 658 -19.31 40.56 -15.04
N LEU A 659 -19.58 41.09 -16.24
CA LEU A 659 -18.83 40.80 -17.47
C LEU A 659 -18.18 42.10 -17.95
N HIS A 660 -16.87 42.08 -18.22
CA HIS A 660 -16.16 43.23 -18.78
C HIS A 660 -16.24 43.16 -20.30
N LEU A 661 -16.73 44.23 -20.94
CA LEU A 661 -17.00 44.31 -22.38
C LEU A 661 -16.30 45.51 -22.99
N GLU A 662 -15.62 45.32 -24.12
CA GLU A 662 -15.03 46.40 -24.91
C GLU A 662 -16.00 46.93 -25.98
N ILE A 663 -15.76 48.15 -26.46
CA ILE A 663 -16.58 48.74 -27.54
C ILE A 663 -16.35 47.95 -28.83
N GLY A 664 -17.35 47.20 -29.26
CA GLY A 664 -17.28 46.36 -30.48
C GLY A 664 -17.65 44.89 -30.24
N ASP A 665 -17.72 44.49 -28.98
CA ASP A 665 -17.97 43.12 -28.57
C ASP A 665 -19.38 42.62 -28.90
N VAL A 666 -19.48 41.35 -29.31
CA VAL A 666 -20.74 40.66 -29.60
C VAL A 666 -21.03 39.65 -28.50
N VAL A 667 -22.16 39.81 -27.83
CA VAL A 667 -22.59 38.97 -26.72
C VAL A 667 -23.51 37.86 -27.21
N THR A 668 -23.19 36.60 -26.90
CA THR A 668 -24.01 35.44 -27.27
C THR A 668 -24.52 34.71 -26.03
N ILE A 669 -25.77 34.26 -26.07
CA ILE A 669 -26.43 33.47 -25.01
C ILE A 669 -26.79 32.09 -25.58
N SER A 670 -26.32 31.04 -24.91
CA SER A 670 -26.66 29.65 -25.22
C SER A 670 -26.98 28.85 -23.97
N ASP A 671 -27.74 27.77 -24.13
CA ASP A 671 -27.91 26.76 -23.08
C ASP A 671 -26.80 25.70 -23.08
N ASN A 672 -26.83 24.83 -22.08
CA ASN A 672 -25.93 23.66 -21.94
C ASN A 672 -26.08 22.59 -23.02
N GLN A 673 -27.04 22.74 -23.94
CA GLN A 673 -27.23 21.89 -25.11
C GLN A 673 -26.70 22.56 -26.39
N GLY A 674 -26.13 23.76 -26.28
CA GLY A 674 -25.55 24.51 -27.40
C GLY A 674 -26.58 25.24 -28.26
N ASN A 675 -27.85 25.32 -27.83
CA ASN A 675 -28.86 26.08 -28.55
C ASN A 675 -28.61 27.58 -28.33
N VAL A 676 -28.44 28.31 -29.41
CA VAL A 676 -28.28 29.77 -29.40
C VAL A 676 -29.67 30.41 -29.48
N TYR A 677 -30.05 31.16 -28.46
CA TYR A 677 -31.35 31.81 -28.40
C TYR A 677 -31.32 33.14 -29.15
N SER A 678 -31.52 33.07 -30.47
CA SER A 678 -31.66 34.23 -31.35
C SER A 678 -33.07 34.32 -31.92
N ASN A 679 -34.03 34.88 -31.19
CA ASN A 679 -35.21 35.51 -31.80
C ASN A 679 -36.10 36.21 -30.75
N TRP A 680 -36.27 37.52 -30.92
CA TRP A 680 -37.48 38.24 -30.49
C TRP A 680 -38.10 38.88 -31.74
N GLU A 681 -39.39 38.61 -31.97
CA GLU A 681 -40.19 39.29 -33.00
C GLU A 681 -40.48 40.74 -32.57
N ASP A 682 -39.55 41.64 -32.90
CA ASP A 682 -39.80 42.97 -33.47
C ASP A 682 -38.47 43.74 -33.53
N GLY A 683 -37.74 43.55 -34.63
CA GLY A 683 -36.89 44.61 -35.20
C GLY A 683 -35.54 44.94 -34.57
N CYS A 684 -35.04 44.20 -33.56
CA CYS A 684 -33.68 44.40 -33.04
C CYS A 684 -32.94 43.07 -32.87
N ASN A 685 -32.04 42.75 -33.82
CA ASN A 685 -30.96 41.77 -33.58
C ASN A 685 -30.03 42.35 -32.50
N PHE A 686 -29.70 41.61 -31.44
CA PHE A 686 -28.61 42.01 -30.56
C PHE A 686 -27.26 41.47 -31.06
N ASN A 687 -26.84 41.99 -32.21
CA ASN A 687 -25.42 42.19 -32.53
C ASN A 687 -25.09 43.65 -32.19
N GLY A 688 -25.35 44.05 -30.93
CA GLY A 688 -25.24 45.44 -30.50
C GLY A 688 -23.86 45.73 -29.91
N THR A 689 -23.07 46.54 -30.60
CA THR A 689 -21.84 47.11 -30.06
C THR A 689 -22.16 48.18 -29.04
N ALA A 690 -21.57 48.16 -27.84
CA ALA A 690 -21.74 49.23 -26.86
C ALA A 690 -21.21 50.56 -27.43
N GLU A 691 -22.09 51.54 -27.66
CA GLU A 691 -21.69 52.80 -28.33
C GLU A 691 -21.17 53.88 -27.35
N ALA A 692 -21.30 53.68 -26.03
CA ALA A 692 -20.80 54.61 -25.00
C ALA A 692 -20.61 53.95 -23.61
N LYS A 693 -19.77 54.57 -22.76
CA LYS A 693 -19.51 54.17 -21.37
C LYS A 693 -20.76 54.25 -20.49
N GLY A 694 -21.15 53.18 -19.82
CA GLY A 694 -22.33 53.18 -18.94
C GLY A 694 -22.77 51.81 -18.43
N THR A 695 -23.68 51.80 -17.46
CA THR A 695 -24.38 50.59 -17.00
C THR A 695 -25.63 50.38 -17.82
N TYR A 696 -25.76 49.21 -18.42
CA TYR A 696 -26.89 48.80 -19.22
C TYR A 696 -27.63 47.66 -18.53
N THR A 697 -28.91 47.84 -18.26
CA THR A 697 -29.78 46.84 -17.63
C THR A 697 -30.72 46.28 -18.69
N PHE A 698 -30.73 44.96 -18.84
CA PHE A 698 -31.60 44.25 -19.77
C PHE A 698 -32.54 43.33 -19.01
N TYR A 699 -33.75 43.21 -19.54
CA TYR A 699 -34.79 42.32 -19.07
C TYR A 699 -34.95 41.17 -20.07
N LEU A 700 -34.77 39.95 -19.59
CA LEU A 700 -34.85 38.72 -20.36
C LEU A 700 -36.01 37.88 -19.80
N LYS A 701 -37.11 37.84 -20.56
CA LYS A 701 -38.23 36.96 -20.26
C LYS A 701 -38.03 35.64 -21.01
N LEU A 702 -37.77 34.56 -20.28
CA LEU A 702 -37.41 33.27 -20.87
C LEU A 702 -38.62 32.32 -20.96
N PHE A 703 -39.58 32.42 -20.03
CA PHE A 703 -40.87 31.70 -20.04
C PHE A 703 -41.99 32.51 -19.34
N ASP A 704 -43.25 32.04 -19.39
CA ASP A 704 -44.42 32.76 -18.87
C ASP A 704 -44.32 33.18 -17.38
N ASN A 705 -43.47 32.52 -16.59
CA ASN A 705 -43.29 32.78 -15.15
C ASN A 705 -41.84 33.07 -14.73
N PHE A 706 -40.89 33.23 -15.67
CA PHE A 706 -39.47 33.40 -15.34
C PHE A 706 -38.85 34.59 -16.07
N ASP A 707 -38.43 35.57 -15.28
CA ASP A 707 -37.89 36.85 -15.71
C ASP A 707 -36.48 37.03 -15.12
N ILE A 708 -35.47 37.22 -15.97
CA ILE A 708 -34.11 37.55 -15.56
C ILE A 708 -33.84 39.03 -15.85
N TRP A 709 -33.20 39.72 -14.90
CA TRP A 709 -32.64 41.04 -15.11
C TRP A 709 -31.12 40.97 -15.12
N VAL A 710 -30.48 41.34 -16.22
CA VAL A 710 -29.02 41.30 -16.35
C VAL A 710 -28.47 42.72 -16.49
N ASN A 711 -27.53 43.08 -15.61
CA ASN A 711 -26.86 44.37 -15.63
C ASN A 711 -25.43 44.21 -16.15
N PHE A 712 -25.06 44.95 -17.18
CA PHE A 712 -23.68 45.04 -17.66
C PHE A 712 -23.13 46.43 -17.43
N VAL A 713 -21.83 46.54 -17.19
CA VAL A 713 -21.13 47.82 -17.10
C VAL A 713 -20.09 47.85 -18.21
N ALA A 714 -20.30 48.68 -19.22
CA ALA A 714 -19.30 48.94 -20.25
C ALA A 714 -18.34 50.01 -19.73
N ASP A 715 -17.07 49.64 -19.53
CA ASP A 715 -15.97 50.57 -19.22
C ASP A 715 -15.13 50.80 -20.49
N VAL A 716 -14.55 51.98 -20.63
CA VAL A 716 -13.70 52.32 -21.78
C VAL A 716 -12.27 52.41 -21.28
N GLY A 717 -11.49 51.37 -21.59
CA GLY A 717 -10.03 51.33 -21.46
C GLY A 717 -9.39 51.41 -22.84
#